data_AF-A0A2V6HJJ8-F1
#
_entry.id   AF-A0A2V6HJJ8-F1
#
_cell.length_a   1.000
_cell.length_b   1.000
_cell.length_c   1.000
_cell.angle_alpha   90.00
_cell.angle_beta   90.00
_cell.angle_gamma   90.00
#
_symmetry.space_group_name_H-M   'P 1'
#
loop_
_entity.id
_entity.type
_entity.pdbx_description
1 polymer ?
#
loop_
_entity_poly.entity_id
_entity_poly.type
_entity_poly.pdbx_seq_one_letter_code
_entity_poly.pdbx_strand_id
1 'polypeptide(L)'
;MSLGEKQAGKRMTQLREEIREHDRRYYEAAAPIISDREYDRLYKELVELEAGFPQLVSPDSPTQRVGGKPLEAFSQITHRVPMLSLDNTYSEEEVANFYARIMRLLPNEKIPVVIEPKVDGVAVSLLYENRRLRHAATRGDGSVGDDITRNIKTIRSIPEQLRDAAPKVFEVRGEVYMDKRGFEKLNEERRKAGLPLFANPRNAAAGSLKHLDPSIVAKRPLGIVFYGTGAVEDVALEKHSELFSLLKKLGLPHSERWWRADSVGGILNAIRELDHVRPQFGYQTDGAVVKVDAFEQRERLGFTAKSPRWAIAYKYEAERVETRLLDIIIQVGRTGILTPVAVLEPVLVSGTTVARATLHNEDEIKRKDIRIGDTVVIEKAGEVIPAVVEVVKSKRPRGTASFDFFKHLHGKCPVCGRPVRRDPHFVAWRCENIQCPAQTTRRVEFFAARAALDIESVGGIVADKLVECGLVREPLDLFELKVEQLAELNLGTHEAPRVFGKKNATKAIHAIERARTLPFSRWLFALAIPDVGKTTATQLARFHDNIDEVADSQLLRDVLEYHERRKQKQDGKEIAERLTKAGFAKRSKSKAEKKHGIVTEVGPVVARSVLDFFASATGRKILHRLKQLEIQPKSERVSAKKSTEFPLAGKTFVLTGALPSMTREEATDEIEALGGRVSSSVSKKTDYVLAGAEPGSKFDKAKQLGIRILDEAEFRQMLAG
;
A
#
# COMPACT_ATOMS: atom_id res chain seq x y z
N MET A 1 53.11 13.52 2.22
CA MET A 1 52.37 13.72 3.48
C MET A 1 53.34 14.12 4.57
N SER A 2 53.03 15.19 5.30
CA SER A 2 53.79 15.63 6.48
C SER A 2 53.71 14.59 7.62
N LEU A 3 54.61 14.66 8.60
CA LEU A 3 54.58 13.77 9.78
C LEU A 3 53.24 13.90 10.55
N GLY A 4 52.66 15.10 10.59
CA GLY A 4 51.36 15.38 11.20
C GLY A 4 50.18 14.78 10.42
N GLU A 5 50.21 14.81 9.08
CA GLU A 5 49.17 14.17 8.25
C GLU A 5 49.16 12.65 8.40
N LYS A 6 50.35 12.02 8.50
CA LYS A 6 50.45 10.57 8.72
C LYS A 6 49.93 10.15 10.09
N GLN A 7 50.21 10.94 11.14
CA GLN A 7 49.69 10.69 12.49
C GLN A 7 48.17 10.92 12.56
N ALA A 8 47.67 11.99 11.96
CA ALA A 8 46.24 12.28 11.87
C ALA A 8 45.49 11.17 11.11
N GLY A 9 46.01 10.72 9.97
CA GLY A 9 45.40 9.62 9.20
C GLY A 9 45.36 8.29 9.98
N LYS A 10 46.42 7.98 10.74
CA LYS A 10 46.44 6.78 11.61
C LYS A 10 45.42 6.89 12.74
N ARG A 11 45.33 8.05 13.40
CA ARG A 11 44.35 8.30 14.48
C ARG A 11 42.91 8.30 13.97
N MET A 12 42.64 8.91 12.81
CA MET A 12 41.33 8.86 12.15
C MET A 12 40.90 7.43 11.85
N THR A 13 41.80 6.58 11.35
CA THR A 13 41.51 5.17 11.07
C THR A 13 41.14 4.42 12.35
N GLN A 14 41.92 4.62 13.42
CA GLN A 14 41.64 4.02 14.72
C GLN A 14 40.31 4.50 15.33
N LEU A 15 40.03 5.80 15.30
CA LEU A 15 38.76 6.36 15.77
C LEU A 15 37.56 5.85 14.97
N ARG A 16 37.69 5.71 13.64
CA ARG A 16 36.66 5.12 12.78
C ARG A 16 36.37 3.67 13.19
N GLU A 17 37.40 2.88 13.47
CA GLU A 17 37.25 1.49 13.94
C GLU A 17 36.64 1.40 15.34
N GLU A 18 37.12 2.19 16.30
CA GLU A 18 36.61 2.26 17.67
C GLU A 18 35.13 2.66 17.69
N ILE A 19 34.76 3.74 16.99
CA ILE A 19 33.36 4.20 16.89
C ILE A 19 32.47 3.12 16.25
N ARG A 20 32.92 2.46 15.18
CA ARG A 20 32.17 1.38 14.53
C ARG A 20 31.98 0.18 15.47
N GLU A 21 32.98 -0.16 16.27
CA GLU A 21 32.88 -1.24 17.27
C GLU A 21 31.94 -0.87 18.43
N HIS A 22 31.96 0.39 18.87
CA HIS A 22 31.03 0.86 19.90
C HIS A 22 29.58 0.94 19.39
N ASP A 23 29.36 1.45 18.19
CA ASP A 23 28.04 1.41 17.53
C ASP A 23 27.54 -0.03 17.42
N ARG A 24 28.40 -0.96 17.02
CA ARG A 24 28.07 -2.40 16.96
C ARG A 24 27.63 -2.93 18.32
N ARG A 25 28.39 -2.69 19.38
CA ARG A 25 28.06 -3.20 20.72
C ARG A 25 26.79 -2.58 21.30
N TYR A 26 26.57 -1.30 21.02
CA TYR A 26 25.40 -0.57 21.46
C TYR A 26 24.14 -1.06 20.73
N TYR A 27 24.16 -1.11 19.40
CA TYR A 27 22.97 -1.38 18.58
C TYR A 27 22.74 -2.85 18.23
N GLU A 28 23.80 -3.65 18.06
CA GLU A 28 23.66 -5.09 17.70
C GLU A 28 23.67 -5.99 18.93
N ALA A 29 24.58 -5.74 19.88
CA ALA A 29 24.79 -6.63 21.04
C ALA A 29 24.03 -6.20 22.30
N ALA A 30 23.40 -5.01 22.30
CA ALA A 30 22.77 -4.38 23.47
C ALA A 30 23.68 -4.39 24.73
N ALA A 31 25.00 -4.31 24.53
CA ALA A 31 26.01 -4.45 25.57
C ALA A 31 27.10 -3.37 25.42
N PRO A 32 26.76 -2.09 25.62
CA PRO A 32 27.73 -1.00 25.51
C PRO A 32 28.84 -1.16 26.56
N ILE A 33 30.09 -1.00 26.13
CA ILE A 33 31.28 -1.05 27.00
C ILE A 33 31.78 0.32 27.44
N ILE A 34 31.25 1.39 26.84
CA ILE A 34 31.58 2.77 27.17
C ILE A 34 30.29 3.55 27.37
N SER A 35 30.36 4.62 28.16
CA SER A 35 29.24 5.54 28.36
C SER A 35 28.98 6.43 27.15
N ASP A 36 27.76 6.95 27.01
CA ASP A 36 27.40 7.91 25.94
C ASP A 36 28.35 9.12 25.90
N ARG A 37 28.81 9.59 27.08
CA ARG A 37 29.75 10.72 27.20
C ARG A 37 31.14 10.40 26.62
N GLU A 38 31.60 9.17 26.77
CA GLU A 38 32.87 8.72 26.23
C GLU A 38 32.78 8.50 24.71
N TYR A 39 31.66 7.97 24.24
CA TYR A 39 31.37 7.85 22.81
C TYR A 39 31.36 9.23 22.13
N ASP A 40 30.65 10.19 22.73
CA ASP A 40 30.58 11.57 22.20
C ASP A 40 31.97 12.24 22.14
N ARG A 41 32.86 11.91 23.08
CA ARG A 41 34.25 12.40 23.05
C ARG A 41 35.01 11.83 21.85
N LEU A 42 34.92 10.51 21.60
CA LEU A 42 35.57 9.86 20.45
C LEU A 42 35.03 10.41 19.13
N TYR A 43 33.71 10.58 19.04
CA TYR A 43 33.06 11.11 17.84
C TYR A 43 33.46 12.57 17.59
N LYS A 44 33.52 13.40 18.65
CA LYS A 44 33.97 14.79 18.54
C LYS A 44 35.43 14.89 18.11
N GLU A 45 36.31 14.06 18.65
CA GLU A 45 37.72 13.98 18.24
C GLU A 45 37.86 13.65 16.75
N LEU A 46 37.06 12.71 16.24
CA LEU A 46 37.05 12.37 14.81
C LEU A 46 36.58 13.55 13.94
N VAL A 47 35.54 14.28 14.35
CA VAL A 47 35.05 15.47 13.65
C VAL A 47 36.11 16.57 13.60
N GLU A 48 36.79 16.84 14.72
CA GLU A 48 37.83 17.87 14.81
C GLU A 48 39.04 17.52 13.92
N LEU A 49 39.46 16.26 13.91
CA LEU A 49 40.53 15.79 13.03
C LEU A 49 40.13 15.91 11.55
N GLU A 50 38.91 15.53 11.18
CA GLU A 50 38.44 15.60 9.80
C GLU A 50 38.28 17.04 9.29
N ALA A 51 37.89 17.97 10.16
CA ALA A 51 37.89 19.39 9.85
C ALA A 51 39.32 19.95 9.65
N GLY A 52 40.29 19.48 10.45
CA GLY A 52 41.69 19.88 10.36
C GLY A 52 42.44 19.29 9.15
N PHE A 53 42.00 18.15 8.63
CA PHE A 53 42.60 17.48 7.47
C PHE A 53 41.55 17.01 6.44
N PRO A 54 40.88 17.92 5.71
CA PRO A 54 39.81 17.58 4.77
C PRO A 54 40.20 16.57 3.69
N GLN A 55 41.47 16.55 3.29
CA GLN A 55 42.04 15.63 2.30
C GLN A 55 42.14 14.17 2.77
N LEU A 56 42.00 13.91 4.08
CA LEU A 56 42.04 12.58 4.69
C LEU A 56 40.64 12.05 5.07
N VAL A 57 39.60 12.83 4.76
CA VAL A 57 38.20 12.43 4.98
C VAL A 57 37.84 11.31 4.02
N SER A 58 37.41 10.18 4.57
CA SER A 58 36.96 9.05 3.78
C SER A 58 35.45 9.10 3.60
N PRO A 59 34.89 8.80 2.40
CA PRO A 59 33.45 8.79 2.17
C PRO A 59 32.65 7.85 3.10
N ASP A 60 33.30 6.83 3.66
CA ASP A 60 32.76 5.82 4.57
C ASP A 60 32.97 6.16 6.07
N SER A 61 33.46 7.36 6.39
CA SER A 61 33.65 7.78 7.78
C SER A 61 32.30 7.95 8.51
N PRO A 62 32.17 7.56 9.79
CA PRO A 62 30.93 7.69 10.57
C PRO A 62 30.34 9.12 10.57
N THR A 63 31.20 10.13 10.48
CA THR A 63 30.86 11.57 10.41
C THR A 63 30.17 11.97 9.10
N GLN A 64 30.43 11.25 8.00
CA GLN A 64 29.89 11.55 6.67
C GLN A 64 28.47 11.03 6.48
N ARG A 65 27.95 10.23 7.44
CA ARG A 65 26.55 9.77 7.46
C ARG A 65 25.54 10.91 7.55
N VAL A 66 25.94 12.08 8.08
CA VAL A 66 25.08 13.24 8.34
C VAL A 66 25.33 14.38 7.34
N GLY A 67 25.79 14.05 6.12
CA GLY A 67 26.18 15.04 5.09
C GLY A 67 25.18 15.28 3.95
N GLY A 68 25.15 16.53 3.46
CA GLY A 68 24.59 16.92 2.16
C GLY A 68 23.38 17.87 2.23
N LYS A 69 23.14 18.63 1.15
CA LYS A 69 22.02 19.58 1.05
C LYS A 69 20.66 18.89 1.26
N PRO A 70 19.65 19.54 1.87
CA PRO A 70 18.29 19.02 1.92
C PRO A 70 17.80 18.61 0.52
N LEU A 71 17.03 17.53 0.46
CA LEU A 71 16.37 17.10 -0.76
C LEU A 71 15.27 18.11 -1.14
N GLU A 72 15.07 18.35 -2.43
CA GLU A 72 13.91 19.12 -2.90
C GLU A 72 12.63 18.27 -2.89
N ALA A 73 12.75 17.00 -3.24
CA ALA A 73 11.70 15.99 -3.25
C ALA A 73 12.30 14.58 -3.17
N PHE A 74 11.46 13.59 -2.86
CA PHE A 74 11.84 12.18 -2.96
C PHE A 74 11.64 11.66 -4.38
N SER A 75 12.65 10.98 -4.93
CA SER A 75 12.54 10.13 -6.12
C SER A 75 11.78 8.84 -5.80
N GLN A 76 11.38 8.10 -6.83
CA GLN A 76 10.70 6.81 -6.69
C GLN A 76 11.62 5.66 -7.13
N ILE A 77 11.53 4.53 -6.42
CA ILE A 77 12.25 3.30 -6.71
C ILE A 77 11.25 2.16 -6.88
N THR A 78 11.37 1.43 -7.98
CA THR A 78 10.62 0.19 -8.21
C THR A 78 11.29 -0.96 -7.46
N HIS A 79 10.52 -1.69 -6.65
CA HIS A 79 10.99 -2.87 -5.93
C HIS A 79 11.22 -4.03 -6.91
N ARG A 80 12.36 -4.72 -6.82
CA ARG A 80 12.67 -5.90 -7.67
C ARG A 80 11.68 -7.05 -7.46
N VAL A 81 11.23 -7.20 -6.21
CA VAL A 81 10.15 -8.10 -5.82
C VAL A 81 9.05 -7.25 -5.17
N PRO A 82 7.76 -7.45 -5.43
CA PRO A 82 6.72 -6.66 -4.76
C PRO A 82 6.75 -6.80 -3.22
N MET A 83 6.51 -5.70 -2.52
CA MET A 83 6.29 -5.64 -1.06
C MET A 83 4.79 -5.69 -0.76
N LEU A 84 4.27 -6.87 -0.45
CA LEU A 84 2.85 -7.09 -0.20
C LEU A 84 2.46 -6.84 1.26
N SER A 85 1.15 -6.66 1.50
CA SER A 85 0.60 -6.62 2.86
C SER A 85 0.29 -8.03 3.37
N LEU A 86 0.10 -8.17 4.68
CA LEU A 86 -0.34 -9.43 5.30
C LEU A 86 -1.86 -9.38 5.53
N ASP A 87 -2.50 -10.55 5.46
CA ASP A 87 -3.85 -10.71 5.99
C ASP A 87 -3.79 -10.62 7.52
N ASN A 88 -4.71 -9.88 8.13
CA ASN A 88 -4.79 -9.71 9.57
C ASN A 88 -5.88 -10.62 10.15
N THR A 89 -5.65 -11.09 11.37
CA THR A 89 -6.64 -11.77 12.21
C THR A 89 -6.51 -11.31 13.66
N TYR A 90 -7.59 -11.42 14.42
CA TYR A 90 -7.64 -11.20 15.87
C TYR A 90 -8.06 -12.46 16.63
N SER A 91 -8.25 -13.58 15.92
CA SER A 91 -8.83 -14.80 16.46
C SER A 91 -7.84 -15.96 16.38
N GLU A 92 -7.61 -16.62 17.51
CA GLU A 92 -6.85 -17.86 17.55
C GLU A 92 -7.49 -18.95 16.67
N GLU A 93 -8.82 -18.95 16.55
CA GLU A 93 -9.57 -19.86 15.67
C GLU A 93 -9.23 -19.61 14.20
N GLU A 94 -9.15 -18.34 13.79
CA GLU A 94 -8.74 -17.99 12.42
C GLU A 94 -7.28 -18.36 12.13
N VAL A 95 -6.39 -18.29 13.12
CA VAL A 95 -5.01 -18.82 13.00
C VAL A 95 -5.04 -20.35 12.79
N ALA A 96 -5.89 -21.07 13.53
CA ALA A 96 -6.06 -22.50 13.36
C ALA A 96 -6.60 -22.85 11.96
N ASN A 97 -7.60 -22.10 11.49
CA ASN A 97 -8.19 -22.22 10.16
C ASN A 97 -7.17 -21.91 9.06
N PHE A 98 -6.32 -20.90 9.26
CA PHE A 98 -5.20 -20.61 8.37
C PHE A 98 -4.25 -21.80 8.26
N TYR A 99 -3.85 -22.40 9.40
CA TYR A 99 -2.95 -23.56 9.41
C TYR A 99 -3.58 -24.80 8.75
N ALA A 100 -4.86 -25.07 9.04
CA ALA A 100 -5.61 -26.15 8.39
C ALA A 100 -5.70 -25.93 6.86
N ARG A 101 -5.88 -24.68 6.42
CA ARG A 101 -5.93 -24.33 5.00
C ARG A 101 -4.60 -24.61 4.28
N ILE A 102 -3.45 -24.25 4.86
CA ILE A 102 -2.14 -24.51 4.24
C ILE A 102 -1.85 -26.03 4.20
N MET A 103 -2.19 -26.78 5.25
CA MET A 103 -2.08 -28.25 5.26
C MET A 103 -2.92 -28.91 4.17
N ARG A 104 -4.11 -28.38 3.89
CA ARG A 104 -4.96 -28.89 2.80
C ARG A 104 -4.38 -28.60 1.40
N LEU A 105 -3.67 -27.47 1.25
CA LEU A 105 -3.06 -27.08 -0.03
C LEU A 105 -1.75 -27.84 -0.30
N LEU A 106 -1.07 -28.31 0.75
CA LEU A 106 0.15 -29.11 0.70
C LEU A 106 -0.06 -30.44 1.44
N PRO A 107 -0.88 -31.37 0.91
CA PRO A 107 -1.21 -32.61 1.60
C PRO A 107 0.04 -33.49 1.77
N ASN A 108 0.12 -34.19 2.92
CA ASN A 108 1.21 -35.12 3.29
C ASN A 108 2.58 -34.47 3.54
N GLU A 109 2.65 -33.15 3.67
CA GLU A 109 3.88 -32.45 4.04
C GLU A 109 3.83 -31.96 5.49
N LYS A 110 5.00 -31.93 6.15
CA LYS A 110 5.17 -31.13 7.37
C LYS A 110 5.37 -29.67 6.96
N ILE A 111 4.67 -28.76 7.63
CA ILE A 111 4.71 -27.33 7.32
C ILE A 111 5.11 -26.56 8.58
N PRO A 112 6.40 -26.60 8.99
CA PRO A 112 6.88 -25.74 10.05
C PRO A 112 6.63 -24.27 9.71
N VAL A 113 6.28 -23.50 10.71
CA VAL A 113 6.12 -22.05 10.61
C VAL A 113 7.06 -21.35 11.58
N VAL A 114 7.43 -20.13 11.21
CA VAL A 114 8.16 -19.19 12.04
C VAL A 114 7.18 -18.13 12.55
N ILE A 115 7.25 -17.81 13.84
CA ILE A 115 6.46 -16.77 14.49
C ILE A 115 7.42 -15.65 14.91
N GLU A 116 7.13 -14.43 14.47
CA GLU A 116 7.95 -13.23 14.71
C GLU A 116 7.10 -12.10 15.31
N PRO A 117 7.68 -11.19 16.11
CA PRO A 117 7.00 -9.97 16.51
C PRO A 117 6.64 -9.13 15.30
N LYS A 118 5.40 -8.65 15.28
CA LYS A 118 4.93 -7.69 14.31
C LYS A 118 5.31 -6.29 14.79
N VAL A 119 6.43 -5.78 14.31
CA VAL A 119 6.95 -4.46 14.70
C VAL A 119 6.04 -3.36 14.18
N ASP A 120 5.73 -2.38 15.04
CA ASP A 120 4.92 -1.22 14.66
C ASP A 120 5.82 -0.07 14.20
N GLY A 121 5.99 0.03 12.89
CA GLY A 121 6.86 1.03 12.28
C GLY A 121 6.53 1.31 10.81
N VAL A 122 7.60 1.49 10.02
CA VAL A 122 7.52 1.72 8.58
C VAL A 122 8.34 0.67 7.83
N ALA A 123 7.64 -0.10 7.01
CA ALA A 123 8.26 -1.08 6.12
C ALA A 123 9.19 -0.42 5.09
N VAL A 124 10.42 -0.91 5.03
CA VAL A 124 11.47 -0.48 4.11
C VAL A 124 12.14 -1.67 3.42
N SER A 125 12.69 -1.42 2.24
CA SER A 125 13.54 -2.35 1.50
C SER A 125 14.90 -1.70 1.26
N LEU A 126 15.98 -2.41 1.58
CA LEU A 126 17.36 -1.98 1.36
C LEU A 126 18.02 -2.94 0.39
N LEU A 127 18.56 -2.40 -0.69
CA LEU A 127 19.32 -3.18 -1.67
C LEU A 127 20.82 -3.01 -1.41
N TYR A 128 21.49 -4.10 -1.09
CA TYR A 128 22.95 -4.19 -1.09
C TYR A 128 23.43 -4.86 -2.37
N GLU A 129 24.41 -4.22 -3.03
CA GLU A 129 25.09 -4.77 -4.20
C GLU A 129 26.58 -4.79 -3.95
N ASN A 130 27.22 -5.94 -4.17
CA ASN A 130 28.63 -6.15 -3.87
C ASN A 130 28.98 -5.66 -2.45
N ARG A 131 28.12 -6.03 -1.49
CA ARG A 131 28.17 -5.66 -0.06
C ARG A 131 27.85 -4.20 0.25
N ARG A 132 27.75 -3.28 -0.71
CA ARG A 132 27.50 -1.86 -0.41
C ARG A 132 26.02 -1.51 -0.54
N LEU A 133 25.52 -0.68 0.37
CA LEU A 133 24.15 -0.17 0.30
C LEU A 133 23.99 0.69 -0.96
N ARG A 134 23.23 0.19 -1.93
CA ARG A 134 22.96 0.87 -3.21
C ARG A 134 21.85 1.88 -3.05
N HIS A 135 20.70 1.44 -2.54
CA HIS A 135 19.56 2.30 -2.27
C HIS A 135 18.64 1.69 -1.20
N ALA A 136 17.76 2.53 -0.67
CA ALA A 136 16.70 2.13 0.25
C ALA A 136 15.38 2.81 -0.13
N ALA A 137 14.28 2.05 -0.08
CA ALA A 137 12.96 2.53 -0.47
C ALA A 137 11.92 2.21 0.60
N THR A 138 10.94 3.10 0.76
CA THR A 138 9.71 2.79 1.52
C THR A 138 8.86 1.78 0.76
N ARG A 139 7.89 1.14 1.41
CA ARG A 139 6.95 0.24 0.71
C ARG A 139 6.17 0.92 -0.43
N GLY A 140 5.73 2.15 -0.22
CA GLY A 140 4.83 2.87 -1.14
C GLY A 140 3.54 2.07 -1.43
N ASP A 141 3.25 1.83 -2.71
CA ASP A 141 2.08 1.04 -3.14
C ASP A 141 2.33 -0.48 -3.20
N GLY A 142 3.54 -0.91 -2.82
CA GLY A 142 4.00 -2.29 -2.87
C GLY A 142 4.81 -2.64 -4.11
N SER A 143 4.70 -1.87 -5.20
CA SER A 143 5.55 -2.02 -6.40
C SER A 143 6.55 -0.88 -6.50
N VAL A 144 6.15 0.34 -6.15
CA VAL A 144 6.99 1.54 -6.17
C VAL A 144 6.99 2.23 -4.81
N GLY A 145 8.18 2.57 -4.33
CA GLY A 145 8.44 3.23 -3.06
C GLY A 145 9.15 4.58 -3.21
N ASP A 146 9.05 5.43 -2.18
CA ASP A 146 9.87 6.65 -2.10
C ASP A 146 11.32 6.28 -1.75
N ASP A 147 12.31 6.86 -2.46
CA ASP A 147 13.74 6.72 -2.19
C ASP A 147 14.11 7.44 -0.89
N ILE A 148 14.49 6.66 0.12
CA ILE A 148 14.88 7.16 1.44
C ILE A 148 16.34 6.83 1.75
N THR A 149 17.16 6.58 0.74
CA THR A 149 18.56 6.13 0.90
C THR A 149 19.35 7.04 1.82
N ARG A 150 19.22 8.36 1.66
CA ARG A 150 19.94 9.34 2.49
C ARG A 150 19.49 9.33 3.95
N ASN A 151 18.20 9.13 4.19
CA ASN A 151 17.62 9.09 5.54
C ASN A 151 17.93 7.77 6.23
N ILE A 152 17.97 6.66 5.48
CA ILE A 152 18.34 5.34 5.99
C ILE A 152 19.81 5.31 6.44
N LYS A 153 20.72 5.97 5.70
CA LYS A 153 22.14 6.07 6.09
C LYS A 153 22.38 6.77 7.43
N THR A 154 21.43 7.55 7.93
CA THR A 154 21.57 8.20 9.25
C THR A 154 21.26 7.26 10.42
N ILE A 155 20.65 6.10 10.17
CA ILE A 155 20.34 5.11 11.20
C ILE A 155 21.60 4.31 11.49
N ARG A 156 22.17 4.50 12.68
CA ARG A 156 23.51 3.97 13.02
C ARG A 156 23.62 2.45 12.95
N SER A 157 22.55 1.74 13.30
CA SER A 157 22.46 0.27 13.25
C SER A 157 22.49 -0.31 11.83
N ILE A 158 22.44 0.52 10.79
CA ILE A 158 22.49 0.08 9.39
C ILE A 158 23.95 0.17 8.90
N PRO A 159 24.56 -0.96 8.51
CA PRO A 159 25.89 -0.94 7.90
C PRO A 159 25.79 -0.38 6.48
N GLU A 160 26.72 0.51 6.10
CA GLU A 160 26.86 0.95 4.71
C GLU A 160 27.51 -0.12 3.84
N GLN A 161 28.30 -0.99 4.46
CA GLN A 161 28.92 -2.14 3.84
C GLN A 161 28.73 -3.39 4.71
N LEU A 162 28.22 -4.46 4.11
CA LEU A 162 28.05 -5.76 4.75
C LEU A 162 29.39 -6.46 4.98
N ARG A 163 29.43 -7.32 6.00
CA ARG A 163 30.58 -8.17 6.34
C ARG A 163 30.90 -9.17 5.22
N ASP A 164 32.05 -9.84 5.33
CA ASP A 164 32.49 -10.84 4.34
C ASP A 164 31.44 -11.96 4.21
N ALA A 165 31.35 -12.57 3.02
CA ALA A 165 30.33 -13.55 2.61
C ALA A 165 28.91 -13.00 2.35
N ALA A 166 28.75 -11.68 2.15
CA ALA A 166 27.47 -11.15 1.68
C ALA A 166 27.17 -11.61 0.23
N PRO A 167 25.90 -11.89 -0.10
CA PRO A 167 25.50 -12.19 -1.47
C PRO A 167 25.81 -11.02 -2.42
N LYS A 168 26.02 -11.29 -3.71
CA LYS A 168 26.29 -10.23 -4.70
C LYS A 168 25.14 -9.22 -4.75
N VAL A 169 23.90 -9.72 -4.71
CA VAL A 169 22.68 -8.93 -4.57
C VAL A 169 21.95 -9.41 -3.34
N PHE A 170 21.69 -8.50 -2.41
CA PHE A 170 20.91 -8.79 -1.21
C PHE A 170 19.93 -7.65 -0.93
N GLU A 171 18.67 -7.86 -1.33
CA GLU A 171 17.55 -7.03 -0.93
C GLU A 171 17.01 -7.54 0.40
N VAL A 172 17.18 -6.73 1.45
CA VAL A 172 16.72 -7.04 2.80
C VAL A 172 15.55 -6.14 3.18
N ARG A 173 14.53 -6.73 3.81
CA ARG A 173 13.28 -6.06 4.20
C ARG A 173 13.17 -5.99 5.71
N GLY A 174 12.75 -4.83 6.18
CA GLY A 174 12.67 -4.56 7.61
C GLY A 174 11.66 -3.49 7.94
N GLU A 175 11.53 -3.23 9.23
CA GLU A 175 10.68 -2.18 9.78
C GLU A 175 11.57 -1.14 10.48
N VAL A 176 11.54 0.11 10.01
CA VAL A 176 12.10 1.24 10.76
C VAL A 176 11.12 1.61 11.86
N TYR A 177 11.60 1.69 13.09
CA TYR A 177 10.79 2.02 14.27
C TYR A 177 11.40 3.20 15.03
N MET A 178 10.61 3.79 15.92
CA MET A 178 11.09 4.76 16.90
C MET A 178 11.28 4.05 18.24
N ASP A 179 12.47 4.13 18.83
CA ASP A 179 12.74 3.54 20.15
C ASP A 179 11.76 4.11 21.21
N LYS A 180 11.25 3.26 22.11
CA LYS A 180 10.26 3.67 23.14
C LYS A 180 10.80 4.80 24.03
N ARG A 181 12.02 4.65 24.56
CA ARG A 181 12.64 5.66 25.45
C ARG A 181 13.03 6.90 24.65
N GLY A 182 13.54 6.70 23.44
CA GLY A 182 13.86 7.76 22.50
C GLY A 182 12.63 8.62 22.14
N PHE A 183 11.47 7.99 21.93
CA PHE A 183 10.21 8.66 21.64
C PHE A 183 9.74 9.54 22.81
N GLU A 184 9.80 9.02 24.04
CA GLU A 184 9.44 9.77 25.25
C GLU A 184 10.33 11.01 25.41
N LYS A 185 11.65 10.83 25.30
CA LYS A 185 12.63 11.93 25.34
C LYS A 185 12.37 12.96 24.24
N LEU A 186 12.10 12.50 23.01
CA LEU A 186 11.82 13.38 21.89
C LEU A 186 10.55 14.22 22.11
N ASN A 187 9.50 13.64 22.68
CA ASN A 187 8.29 14.38 23.02
C ASN A 187 8.51 15.34 24.19
N GLU A 188 9.34 15.00 25.17
CA GLU A 188 9.73 15.91 26.25
C GLU A 188 10.48 17.14 25.70
N GLU A 189 11.45 16.93 24.82
CA GLU A 189 12.19 18.02 24.15
C GLU A 189 11.26 18.92 23.34
N ARG A 190 10.31 18.32 22.61
CA ARG A 190 9.30 19.08 21.84
C ARG A 190 8.36 19.87 22.73
N ARG A 191 7.94 19.29 23.87
CA ARG A 191 7.11 19.99 24.87
C ARG A 191 7.83 21.22 25.40
N LYS A 192 9.10 21.09 25.79
CA LYS A 192 9.93 22.21 26.25
C LYS A 192 10.12 23.28 25.18
N ALA A 193 10.20 22.88 23.91
CA ALA A 193 10.31 23.79 22.77
C ALA A 193 8.97 24.37 22.29
N GLY A 194 7.83 24.04 22.93
CA GLY A 194 6.50 24.50 22.51
C GLY A 194 6.03 23.93 21.16
N LEU A 195 6.62 22.82 20.70
CA LEU A 195 6.29 22.18 19.43
C LEU A 195 5.20 21.10 19.61
N PRO A 196 4.37 20.83 18.57
CA PRO A 196 3.37 19.77 18.61
C PRO A 196 4.00 18.41 18.92
N LEU A 197 3.44 17.67 19.87
CA LEU A 197 3.93 16.34 20.24
C LEU A 197 3.61 15.32 19.15
N PHE A 198 4.46 14.30 19.02
CA PHE A 198 4.13 13.16 18.19
C PHE A 198 3.12 12.26 18.93
N ALA A 199 2.11 11.80 18.20
CA ALA A 199 1.05 10.98 18.77
C ALA A 199 1.55 9.59 19.17
N ASN A 200 2.18 8.84 18.24
CA ASN A 200 2.72 7.52 18.55
C ASN A 200 4.10 7.30 17.90
N PRO A 201 4.88 6.31 18.39
CA PRO A 201 6.17 5.93 17.83
C PRO A 201 6.16 5.68 16.32
N ARG A 202 5.13 5.01 15.80
CA ARG A 202 4.98 4.73 14.37
C ARG A 202 4.89 5.99 13.51
N ASN A 203 4.03 6.94 13.88
CA ASN A 203 3.87 8.20 13.16
C ASN A 203 5.11 9.08 13.29
N ALA A 204 5.76 9.04 14.46
CA ALA A 204 7.04 9.71 14.66
C ALA A 204 8.13 9.12 13.75
N ALA A 205 8.20 7.80 13.63
CA ALA A 205 9.12 7.11 12.73
C ALA A 205 8.84 7.48 11.26
N ALA A 206 7.58 7.40 10.82
CA ALA A 206 7.17 7.73 9.45
C ALA A 206 7.45 9.20 9.09
N GLY A 207 7.09 10.13 9.96
CA GLY A 207 7.35 11.55 9.75
C GLY A 207 8.84 11.87 9.75
N SER A 208 9.62 11.20 10.59
CA SER A 208 11.08 11.35 10.63
C SER A 208 11.73 10.80 9.36
N LEU A 209 11.35 9.60 8.93
CA LEU A 209 11.97 8.94 7.77
C LEU A 209 11.64 9.64 6.45
N LYS A 210 10.53 10.37 6.38
CA LYS A 210 10.13 11.19 5.22
C LYS A 210 10.50 12.66 5.35
N HIS A 211 11.50 12.99 6.15
CA HIS A 211 12.03 14.35 6.22
C HIS A 211 12.97 14.62 5.03
N LEU A 212 12.84 15.78 4.38
CA LEU A 212 13.68 16.15 3.23
C LEU A 212 15.13 16.47 3.62
N ASP A 213 15.34 16.89 4.87
CA ASP A 213 16.67 17.12 5.45
C ASP A 213 17.11 15.92 6.30
N PRO A 214 18.11 15.12 5.85
CA PRO A 214 18.64 13.97 6.60
C PRO A 214 19.27 14.35 7.94
N SER A 215 19.77 15.59 8.10
CA SER A 215 20.38 16.03 9.36
C SER A 215 19.37 16.07 10.52
N ILE A 216 18.10 16.29 10.20
CA ILE A 216 17.00 16.21 11.16
C ILE A 216 16.70 14.75 11.49
N VAL A 217 16.77 13.85 10.50
CA VAL A 217 16.56 12.40 10.70
C VAL A 217 17.63 11.80 11.58
N ALA A 218 18.89 12.21 11.41
CA ALA A 218 20.03 11.76 12.21
C ALA A 218 19.90 12.06 13.72
N LYS A 219 19.12 13.10 14.08
CA LYS A 219 18.84 13.46 15.48
C LYS A 219 17.68 12.65 16.08
N ARG A 220 16.97 11.86 15.27
CA ARG A 220 15.83 11.06 15.71
C ARG A 220 16.32 9.69 16.18
N PRO A 221 15.80 9.16 17.29
CA PRO A 221 16.19 7.84 17.81
C PRO A 221 15.48 6.71 17.02
N LEU A 222 15.80 6.64 15.73
CA LEU A 222 15.31 5.60 14.83
C LEU A 222 16.14 4.32 14.98
N GLY A 223 15.45 3.19 15.00
CA GLY A 223 16.03 1.86 14.87
C GLY A 223 15.44 1.12 13.68
N ILE A 224 15.97 -0.06 13.38
CA ILE A 224 15.45 -0.95 12.35
C ILE A 224 15.60 -2.39 12.79
N VAL A 225 14.64 -3.23 12.41
CA VAL A 225 14.78 -4.69 12.45
C VAL A 225 14.44 -5.29 11.10
N PHE A 226 15.29 -6.21 10.64
CA PHE A 226 15.06 -6.96 9.41
C PHE A 226 14.34 -8.28 9.69
N TYR A 227 13.38 -8.61 8.82
CA TYR A 227 12.46 -9.75 9.00
C TYR A 227 12.22 -10.55 7.71
N GLY A 228 12.84 -10.17 6.60
CA GLY A 228 12.58 -10.79 5.30
C GLY A 228 13.56 -10.35 4.23
N THR A 229 13.40 -10.92 3.04
CA THR A 229 14.22 -10.66 1.86
C THR A 229 13.34 -10.37 0.65
N GLY A 230 13.92 -9.67 -0.33
CA GLY A 230 13.40 -9.56 -1.69
C GLY A 230 14.30 -10.33 -2.65
N ALA A 231 14.92 -9.65 -3.62
CA ALA A 231 15.91 -10.25 -4.51
C ALA A 231 17.18 -10.69 -3.76
N VAL A 232 17.57 -11.96 -3.91
CA VAL A 232 18.81 -12.52 -3.37
C VAL A 232 19.50 -13.34 -4.47
N GLU A 233 20.80 -13.13 -4.67
CA GLU A 233 21.63 -13.86 -5.64
C GLU A 233 22.81 -14.53 -4.93
N ASP A 234 23.30 -15.66 -5.44
CA ASP A 234 24.47 -16.39 -4.92
C ASP A 234 24.34 -16.98 -3.50
N VAL A 235 23.15 -16.90 -2.87
CA VAL A 235 22.85 -17.60 -1.62
C VAL A 235 21.51 -18.32 -1.74
N ALA A 236 21.55 -19.65 -1.64
CA ALA A 236 20.35 -20.46 -1.52
C ALA A 236 19.85 -20.43 -0.07
N LEU A 237 18.86 -19.58 0.22
CA LEU A 237 18.08 -19.68 1.44
C LEU A 237 16.93 -20.66 1.20
N GLU A 238 16.97 -21.84 1.81
CA GLU A 238 15.89 -22.82 1.69
C GLU A 238 14.78 -22.52 2.71
N LYS A 239 15.16 -22.04 3.89
CA LYS A 239 14.25 -21.74 4.99
C LYS A 239 14.36 -20.30 5.44
N HIS A 240 13.24 -19.76 5.88
CA HIS A 240 13.14 -18.42 6.44
C HIS A 240 13.87 -18.30 7.77
N SER A 241 13.85 -19.34 8.60
CA SER A 241 14.62 -19.36 9.86
C SER A 241 16.13 -19.22 9.66
N GLU A 242 16.67 -19.62 8.50
CA GLU A 242 18.10 -19.45 8.17
C GLU A 242 18.46 -17.97 7.95
N LEU A 243 17.49 -17.13 7.60
CA LEU A 243 17.67 -15.70 7.41
C LEU A 243 18.22 -15.02 8.66
N PHE A 244 17.73 -15.35 9.86
CA PHE A 244 18.20 -14.69 11.09
C PHE A 244 19.68 -14.96 11.35
N SER A 245 20.13 -16.17 11.06
CA SER A 245 21.55 -16.52 11.14
C SER A 245 22.39 -15.75 10.12
N LEU A 246 21.87 -15.58 8.90
CA LEU A 246 22.50 -14.76 7.88
C LEU A 246 22.56 -13.28 8.27
N LEU A 247 21.46 -12.69 8.73
CA LEU A 247 21.39 -11.30 9.19
C LEU A 247 22.41 -11.04 10.30
N LYS A 248 22.50 -11.95 11.28
CA LYS A 248 23.51 -11.88 12.35
C LYS A 248 24.94 -11.92 11.81
N LYS A 249 25.24 -12.84 10.87
CA LYS A 249 26.56 -12.92 10.22
C LYS A 249 26.91 -11.64 9.44
N LEU A 250 25.92 -11.01 8.81
CA LEU A 250 26.09 -9.80 8.02
C LEU A 250 26.13 -8.50 8.86
N GLY A 251 25.84 -8.58 10.17
CA GLY A 251 25.77 -7.41 11.05
C GLY A 251 24.49 -6.58 10.84
N LEU A 252 23.39 -7.23 10.44
CA LEU A 252 22.10 -6.59 10.25
C LEU A 252 21.19 -6.86 11.46
N PRO A 253 20.63 -5.82 12.10
CA PRO A 253 19.75 -5.99 13.26
C PRO A 253 18.48 -6.76 12.88
N HIS A 254 18.13 -7.76 13.67
CA HIS A 254 16.93 -8.56 13.48
C HIS A 254 16.18 -8.70 14.80
N SER A 255 15.00 -9.28 14.79
CA SER A 255 14.25 -9.48 16.02
C SER A 255 15.02 -10.33 17.04
N GLU A 256 15.02 -9.89 18.30
CA GLU A 256 15.71 -10.54 19.43
C GLU A 256 15.17 -11.94 19.71
N ARG A 257 13.87 -12.17 19.45
CA ARG A 257 13.21 -13.46 19.67
C ARG A 257 12.25 -13.79 18.53
N TRP A 258 12.28 -15.06 18.13
CA TRP A 258 11.36 -15.67 17.19
C TRP A 258 11.16 -17.14 17.58
N TRP A 259 10.02 -17.71 17.19
CA TRP A 259 9.66 -19.08 17.53
C TRP A 259 9.49 -19.91 16.27
N ARG A 260 9.61 -21.23 16.43
CA ARG A 260 9.29 -22.20 15.41
C ARG A 260 8.24 -23.16 15.94
N ALA A 261 7.22 -23.43 15.15
CA ALA A 261 6.17 -24.38 15.50
C ALA A 261 5.75 -25.21 14.29
N ASP A 262 5.27 -26.42 14.51
CA ASP A 262 4.79 -27.35 13.48
C ASP A 262 3.36 -27.85 13.76
N SER A 263 2.69 -27.23 14.73
CA SER A 263 1.31 -27.54 15.13
C SER A 263 0.56 -26.27 15.54
N VAL A 264 -0.77 -26.30 15.44
CA VAL A 264 -1.64 -25.18 15.86
C VAL A 264 -1.38 -24.83 17.33
N GLY A 265 -1.30 -25.83 18.21
CA GLY A 265 -1.02 -25.62 19.63
C GLY A 265 0.32 -24.91 19.85
N GLY A 266 1.37 -25.31 19.12
CA GLY A 266 2.67 -24.63 19.17
C GLY A 266 2.62 -23.19 18.69
N ILE A 267 1.87 -22.91 17.62
CA ILE A 267 1.69 -21.55 17.09
C ILE A 267 0.99 -20.66 18.12
N LEU A 268 -0.13 -21.12 18.69
CA LEU A 268 -0.88 -20.34 19.67
C LEU A 268 -0.08 -20.09 20.96
N ASN A 269 0.66 -21.09 21.42
CA ASN A 269 1.56 -20.91 22.58
C ASN A 269 2.65 -19.86 22.30
N ALA A 270 3.27 -19.89 21.12
CA ALA A 270 4.26 -18.89 20.74
C ALA A 270 3.66 -17.47 20.65
N ILE A 271 2.43 -17.34 20.12
CA ILE A 271 1.72 -16.05 20.06
C ILE A 271 1.46 -15.49 21.47
N ARG A 272 1.04 -16.33 22.41
CA ARG A 272 0.78 -15.92 23.80
C ARG A 272 2.08 -15.58 24.54
N GLU A 273 3.13 -16.39 24.37
CA GLU A 273 4.44 -16.10 24.96
C GLU A 273 5.00 -14.76 24.44
N LEU A 274 4.86 -14.51 23.13
CA LEU A 274 5.25 -13.24 22.53
C LEU A 274 4.50 -12.05 23.14
N ASP A 275 3.21 -12.18 23.46
CA ASP A 275 2.45 -11.11 24.11
C ASP A 275 3.00 -10.76 25.50
N HIS A 276 3.49 -11.76 26.23
CA HIS A 276 4.10 -11.57 27.53
C HIS A 276 5.49 -10.92 27.45
N VAL A 277 6.31 -11.24 26.44
CA VAL A 277 7.69 -10.73 26.35
C VAL A 277 7.80 -9.42 25.58
N ARG A 278 6.86 -9.10 24.68
CA ARG A 278 6.92 -7.87 23.86
C ARG A 278 7.04 -6.54 24.61
N PRO A 279 6.54 -6.37 25.86
CA PRO A 279 6.75 -5.12 26.60
C PRO A 279 8.23 -4.80 26.82
N GLN A 280 9.09 -5.83 26.88
CA GLN A 280 10.53 -5.73 27.16
C GLN A 280 11.35 -5.25 25.95
N PHE A 281 10.82 -5.38 24.72
CA PHE A 281 11.52 -4.93 23.52
C PHE A 281 11.67 -3.41 23.47
N GLY A 282 12.78 -2.92 22.89
CA GLY A 282 13.03 -1.49 22.69
C GLY A 282 12.05 -0.79 21.75
N TYR A 283 11.21 -1.55 21.04
CA TYR A 283 10.22 -1.09 20.08
C TYR A 283 8.80 -1.56 20.40
N GLN A 284 7.80 -0.89 19.81
CA GLN A 284 6.41 -1.30 19.89
C GLN A 284 6.11 -2.43 18.90
N THR A 285 5.20 -3.32 19.27
CA THR A 285 4.72 -4.42 18.44
C THR A 285 3.21 -4.54 18.56
N ASP A 286 2.50 -4.67 17.44
CA ASP A 286 1.04 -4.72 17.38
C ASP A 286 0.48 -6.15 17.19
N GLY A 287 1.35 -7.16 17.24
CA GLY A 287 0.96 -8.53 16.98
C GLY A 287 2.11 -9.51 16.81
N ALA A 288 1.77 -10.68 16.26
CA ALA A 288 2.67 -11.72 15.82
C ALA A 288 2.46 -11.98 14.32
N VAL A 289 3.53 -12.30 13.58
CA VAL A 289 3.46 -12.73 12.19
C VAL A 289 3.82 -14.21 12.12
N VAL A 290 2.91 -15.03 11.62
CA VAL A 290 3.13 -16.46 11.38
C VAL A 290 3.45 -16.64 9.90
N LYS A 291 4.60 -17.25 9.58
CA LYS A 291 5.07 -17.48 8.20
C LYS A 291 5.48 -18.93 8.00
N VAL A 292 5.07 -19.59 6.92
CA VAL A 292 5.61 -20.91 6.52
C VAL A 292 7.14 -20.82 6.41
N ASP A 293 7.89 -21.75 6.99
CA ASP A 293 9.35 -21.67 7.11
C ASP A 293 10.04 -21.89 5.75
N ALA A 294 9.68 -22.93 4.99
CA ALA A 294 10.34 -23.28 3.73
C ALA A 294 9.90 -22.37 2.56
N PHE A 295 10.87 -21.83 1.79
CA PHE A 295 10.59 -20.95 0.65
C PHE A 295 9.91 -21.67 -0.52
N GLU A 296 10.28 -22.93 -0.80
CA GLU A 296 9.63 -23.75 -1.84
C GLU A 296 8.12 -23.93 -1.58
N GLN A 297 7.75 -24.16 -0.30
CA GLN A 297 6.36 -24.26 0.10
C GLN A 297 5.61 -22.92 -0.09
N ARG A 298 6.27 -21.78 0.18
CA ARG A 298 5.70 -20.44 -0.07
C ARG A 298 5.39 -20.21 -1.55
N GLU A 299 6.28 -20.61 -2.44
CA GLU A 299 6.09 -20.48 -3.89
C GLU A 299 4.87 -21.28 -4.37
N ARG A 300 4.72 -22.52 -3.89
CA ARG A 300 3.58 -23.40 -4.21
C ARG A 300 2.26 -22.89 -3.64
N LEU A 301 2.28 -22.31 -2.44
CA LEU A 301 1.10 -21.67 -1.83
C LEU A 301 0.70 -20.38 -2.55
N GLY A 302 1.68 -19.61 -3.01
CA GLY A 302 1.49 -18.39 -3.80
C GLY A 302 0.80 -17.25 -3.05
N PHE A 303 0.15 -16.37 -3.81
CA PHE A 303 -0.40 -15.10 -3.32
C PHE A 303 -1.88 -14.95 -3.67
N THR A 304 -2.58 -14.10 -2.93
CA THR A 304 -3.85 -13.47 -3.35
C THR A 304 -3.54 -12.20 -4.13
N ALA A 305 -4.56 -11.42 -4.50
CA ALA A 305 -4.35 -10.11 -5.13
C ALA A 305 -3.64 -9.09 -4.22
N LYS A 306 -3.59 -9.30 -2.89
CA LYS A 306 -3.07 -8.32 -1.93
C LYS A 306 -2.11 -8.88 -0.89
N SER A 307 -2.12 -10.18 -0.65
CA SER A 307 -1.45 -10.82 0.49
C SER A 307 -0.92 -12.23 0.17
N PRO A 308 0.18 -12.68 0.79
CA PRO A 308 0.66 -14.05 0.65
C PRO A 308 -0.29 -15.05 1.31
N ARG A 309 -0.48 -16.23 0.70
CA ARG A 309 -1.28 -17.32 1.31
C ARG A 309 -0.52 -18.08 2.39
N TRP A 310 0.79 -17.87 2.47
CA TRP A 310 1.74 -18.56 3.34
C TRP A 310 2.10 -17.77 4.61
N ALA A 311 1.51 -16.59 4.83
CA ALA A 311 1.70 -15.83 6.06
C ALA A 311 0.41 -15.15 6.53
N ILE A 312 0.28 -14.96 7.84
CA ILE A 312 -0.82 -14.27 8.50
C ILE A 312 -0.29 -13.43 9.67
N ALA A 313 -0.89 -12.26 9.88
CA ALA A 313 -0.61 -11.40 11.02
C ALA A 313 -1.71 -11.57 12.07
N TYR A 314 -1.37 -12.16 13.21
CA TYR A 314 -2.23 -12.16 14.40
C TYR A 314 -2.02 -10.84 15.13
N LYS A 315 -3.09 -10.06 15.32
CA LYS A 315 -3.06 -8.82 16.08
C LYS A 315 -3.59 -9.06 17.49
N TYR A 316 -2.87 -8.56 18.49
CA TYR A 316 -3.34 -8.60 19.86
C TYR A 316 -4.60 -7.74 20.01
N GLU A 317 -5.45 -8.08 20.98
CA GLU A 317 -6.64 -7.29 21.26
C GLU A 317 -6.25 -5.82 21.45
N ALA A 318 -6.94 -4.96 20.71
CA ALA A 318 -6.69 -3.53 20.76
C ALA A 318 -6.99 -3.02 22.16
N GLU A 319 -6.19 -2.07 22.64
CA GLU A 319 -6.44 -1.38 23.89
C GLU A 319 -7.86 -0.80 23.89
N ARG A 320 -8.70 -1.32 24.79
CA ARG A 320 -10.08 -0.86 24.99
C ARG A 320 -10.08 0.21 26.06
N VAL A 321 -10.60 1.37 25.73
CA VAL A 321 -10.64 2.51 26.64
C VAL A 321 -12.07 3.03 26.75
N GLU A 322 -12.48 3.33 27.97
CA GLU A 322 -13.77 3.97 28.24
C GLU A 322 -13.67 5.48 28.01
N THR A 323 -14.68 6.05 27.35
CA THR A 323 -14.84 7.50 27.26
C THR A 323 -16.32 7.86 27.17
N ARG A 324 -16.64 9.15 27.34
CA ARG A 324 -18.01 9.65 27.24
C ARG A 324 -18.37 9.98 25.80
N LEU A 325 -19.53 9.49 25.36
CA LEU A 325 -20.15 9.88 24.10
C LEU A 325 -20.84 11.25 24.28
N LEU A 326 -20.27 12.29 23.68
CA LEU A 326 -20.77 13.67 23.79
C LEU A 326 -21.90 13.94 22.79
N ASP A 327 -21.76 13.46 21.56
CA ASP A 327 -22.74 13.68 20.49
C ASP A 327 -22.59 12.61 19.38
N ILE A 328 -23.57 12.51 18.49
CA ILE A 328 -23.50 11.69 17.27
C ILE A 328 -23.71 12.61 16.06
N ILE A 329 -22.65 12.86 15.31
CA ILE A 329 -22.73 13.65 14.07
C ILE A 329 -22.91 12.72 12.87
N ILE A 330 -23.60 13.20 11.84
CA ILE A 330 -23.85 12.44 10.61
C ILE A 330 -23.02 12.98 9.46
N GLN A 331 -22.17 12.12 8.90
CA GLN A 331 -21.36 12.44 7.73
C GLN A 331 -22.02 11.95 6.45
N VAL A 332 -22.00 12.77 5.40
CA VAL A 332 -22.54 12.41 4.08
C VAL A 332 -21.43 11.86 3.18
N GLY A 333 -21.54 10.58 2.83
CA GLY A 333 -20.67 9.83 1.93
C GLY A 333 -20.67 10.29 0.48
N ARG A 334 -19.69 9.82 -0.30
CA ARG A 334 -19.58 10.11 -1.75
C ARG A 334 -20.83 9.71 -2.54
N THR A 335 -21.43 8.58 -2.15
CA THR A 335 -22.66 8.03 -2.74
C THR A 335 -23.92 8.49 -1.97
N GLY A 336 -23.78 9.51 -1.13
CA GLY A 336 -24.85 10.03 -0.29
C GLY A 336 -25.15 9.22 0.98
N ILE A 337 -24.50 8.06 1.18
CA ILE A 337 -24.68 7.24 2.40
C ILE A 337 -24.38 8.09 3.64
N LEU A 338 -25.29 8.09 4.61
CA LEU A 338 -25.17 8.82 5.86
C LEU A 338 -24.53 7.92 6.92
N THR A 339 -23.32 8.27 7.33
CA THR A 339 -22.52 7.51 8.28
C THR A 339 -22.53 8.21 9.64
N PRO A 340 -23.03 7.57 10.71
CA PRO A 340 -22.97 8.11 12.05
C PRO A 340 -21.54 8.03 12.61
N VAL A 341 -21.10 9.12 13.25
CA VAL A 341 -19.79 9.24 13.88
C VAL A 341 -20.01 9.74 15.30
N ALA A 342 -19.52 8.98 16.27
CA ALA A 342 -19.48 9.37 17.66
C ALA A 342 -18.51 10.53 17.85
N VAL A 343 -18.96 11.59 18.51
CA VAL A 343 -18.12 12.65 19.08
C VAL A 343 -17.89 12.29 20.54
N LEU A 344 -16.62 12.14 20.91
CA LEU A 344 -16.22 11.59 22.19
C LEU A 344 -15.50 12.64 23.02
N GLU A 345 -15.56 12.50 24.33
CA GLU A 345 -14.62 13.16 25.22
C GLU A 345 -13.19 12.68 24.85
N PRO A 346 -12.26 13.60 24.53
CA PRO A 346 -10.95 13.21 24.01
C PRO A 346 -10.22 12.27 24.97
N VAL A 347 -9.85 11.09 24.48
CA VAL A 347 -9.22 10.03 25.29
C VAL A 347 -8.02 9.44 24.58
N LEU A 348 -6.99 9.03 25.33
CA LEU A 348 -5.81 8.40 24.76
C LEU A 348 -6.09 6.91 24.49
N VAL A 349 -5.90 6.46 23.25
CA VAL A 349 -6.02 5.04 22.86
C VAL A 349 -4.84 4.66 21.97
N SER A 350 -4.03 3.68 22.39
CA SER A 350 -2.85 3.22 21.66
C SER A 350 -1.96 4.40 21.23
N GLY A 351 -1.67 5.28 22.19
CA GLY A 351 -0.81 6.46 22.01
C GLY A 351 -1.45 7.68 21.32
N THR A 352 -2.60 7.60 20.66
CA THR A 352 -3.20 8.81 20.04
C THR A 352 -4.48 9.22 20.71
N THR A 353 -4.70 10.53 20.84
CA THR A 353 -5.98 11.07 21.31
C THR A 353 -7.08 10.82 20.28
N VAL A 354 -8.11 10.09 20.68
CA VAL A 354 -9.32 9.82 19.91
C VAL A 354 -10.43 10.72 20.44
N ALA A 355 -10.97 11.56 19.56
CA ALA A 355 -12.17 12.37 19.84
C ALA A 355 -13.36 11.99 18.94
N ARG A 356 -13.14 11.10 17.97
CA ARG A 356 -14.16 10.62 17.05
C ARG A 356 -14.00 9.14 16.79
N ALA A 357 -15.11 8.41 16.75
CA ALA A 357 -15.14 6.98 16.42
C ALA A 357 -16.31 6.66 15.50
N THR A 358 -16.14 5.66 14.63
CA THR A 358 -17.25 5.22 13.77
C THR A 358 -18.31 4.46 14.59
N LEU A 359 -19.57 4.68 14.24
CA LEU A 359 -20.71 3.90 14.70
C LEU A 359 -21.25 2.96 13.62
N HIS A 360 -20.56 2.89 12.46
CA HIS A 360 -20.92 2.14 11.26
C HIS A 360 -22.24 2.55 10.61
N ASN A 361 -23.39 2.25 11.22
CA ASN A 361 -24.74 2.52 10.71
C ASN A 361 -25.78 2.56 11.84
N GLU A 362 -27.03 2.89 11.51
CA GLU A 362 -28.13 2.98 12.49
C GLU A 362 -28.40 1.64 13.20
N ASP A 363 -28.28 0.52 12.50
CA ASP A 363 -28.58 -0.80 13.06
C ASP A 363 -27.54 -1.20 14.11
N GLU A 364 -26.26 -0.84 13.92
CA GLU A 364 -25.23 -1.01 14.95
C GLU A 364 -25.50 -0.18 16.20
N ILE A 365 -25.97 1.08 16.03
CA ILE A 365 -26.39 1.93 17.14
C ILE A 365 -27.53 1.27 17.93
N LYS A 366 -28.54 0.75 17.22
CA LYS A 366 -29.68 0.05 17.83
C LYS A 366 -29.28 -1.25 18.51
N ARG A 367 -28.46 -2.08 17.85
CA ARG A 367 -27.97 -3.37 18.37
C ARG A 367 -27.21 -3.19 19.68
N LYS A 368 -26.37 -2.15 19.76
CA LYS A 368 -25.57 -1.83 20.95
C LYS A 368 -26.31 -0.94 21.96
N ASP A 369 -27.52 -0.46 21.62
CA ASP A 369 -28.31 0.51 22.39
C ASP A 369 -27.47 1.75 22.78
N ILE A 370 -26.77 2.35 21.82
CA ILE A 370 -25.91 3.51 22.04
C ILE A 370 -26.75 4.79 22.16
N ARG A 371 -26.52 5.57 23.21
CA ARG A 371 -27.24 6.83 23.49
C ARG A 371 -26.27 7.96 23.76
N ILE A 372 -26.61 9.16 23.29
CA ILE A 372 -25.83 10.37 23.59
C ILE A 372 -25.75 10.55 25.11
N GLY A 373 -24.54 10.77 25.62
CA GLY A 373 -24.23 10.85 27.04
C GLY A 373 -23.74 9.54 27.67
N ASP A 374 -23.83 8.40 26.98
CA ASP A 374 -23.33 7.12 27.50
C ASP A 374 -21.82 7.12 27.73
N THR A 375 -21.36 6.31 28.69
CA THR A 375 -19.97 5.87 28.72
C THR A 375 -19.83 4.69 27.76
N VAL A 376 -18.93 4.81 26.79
CA VAL A 376 -18.71 3.83 25.72
C VAL A 376 -17.28 3.31 25.79
N VAL A 377 -17.12 2.04 25.47
CA VAL A 377 -15.81 1.43 25.25
C VAL A 377 -15.45 1.62 23.77
N ILE A 378 -14.30 2.22 23.53
CA ILE A 378 -13.75 2.38 22.19
C ILE A 378 -12.48 1.56 22.03
N GLU A 379 -12.25 1.11 20.80
CA GLU A 379 -11.01 0.46 20.41
C GLU A 379 -10.59 0.96 19.03
N LYS A 380 -9.32 0.75 18.68
CA LYS A 380 -8.84 0.99 17.32
C LYS A 380 -8.69 -0.31 16.56
N ALA A 381 -9.55 -0.52 15.57
CA ALA A 381 -9.39 -1.61 14.63
C ALA A 381 -8.03 -1.50 13.94
N GLY A 382 -7.16 -2.47 14.25
CA GLY A 382 -5.81 -2.57 13.71
C GLY A 382 -4.92 -1.37 14.05
N GLU A 383 -5.19 -0.71 15.19
CA GLU A 383 -4.51 0.49 15.70
C GLU A 383 -4.75 1.78 14.88
N VAL A 384 -5.61 1.74 13.86
CA VAL A 384 -5.81 2.86 12.94
C VAL A 384 -7.21 3.48 13.05
N ILE A 385 -8.28 2.68 12.98
CA ILE A 385 -9.65 3.20 12.85
C ILE A 385 -10.39 3.05 14.19
N PRO A 386 -10.72 4.14 14.90
CA PRO A 386 -11.46 4.05 16.16
C PRO A 386 -12.93 3.68 15.92
N ALA A 387 -13.44 2.72 16.68
CA ALA A 387 -14.84 2.29 16.65
C ALA A 387 -15.39 2.14 18.06
N VAL A 388 -16.69 2.39 18.23
CA VAL A 388 -17.40 2.10 19.49
C VAL A 388 -17.71 0.61 19.54
N VAL A 389 -17.16 -0.08 20.54
CA VAL A 389 -17.31 -1.53 20.71
C VAL A 389 -18.59 -1.83 21.46
N GLU A 390 -18.78 -1.20 22.61
CA GLU A 390 -19.92 -1.44 23.49
C GLU A 390 -20.22 -0.23 24.39
N VAL A 391 -21.37 -0.31 25.08
CA VAL A 391 -21.81 0.69 26.05
C VAL A 391 -21.65 0.12 27.46
N VAL A 392 -21.05 0.90 28.34
CA VAL A 392 -20.95 0.58 29.77
C VAL A 392 -22.28 0.91 30.45
N LYS A 393 -23.25 0.00 30.34
CA LYS A 393 -24.64 0.21 30.79
C LYS A 393 -24.75 0.56 32.28
N SER A 394 -23.83 0.08 33.12
CA SER A 394 -23.78 0.38 34.56
C SER A 394 -23.50 1.86 34.86
N LYS A 395 -22.84 2.58 33.94
CA LYS A 395 -22.50 4.01 34.05
C LYS A 395 -23.45 4.91 33.26
N ARG A 396 -24.56 4.37 32.74
CA ARG A 396 -25.52 5.13 31.92
C ARG A 396 -26.18 6.23 32.76
N PRO A 397 -26.07 7.52 32.35
CA PRO A 397 -26.79 8.59 33.01
C PRO A 397 -28.31 8.40 32.90
N ARG A 398 -29.05 8.78 33.96
CA ARG A 398 -30.52 8.77 33.95
C ARG A 398 -31.03 9.82 32.95
N GLY A 399 -32.07 9.47 32.20
CA GLY A 399 -32.69 10.36 31.21
C GLY A 399 -32.09 10.32 29.80
N THR A 400 -31.13 9.43 29.52
CA THR A 400 -30.59 9.22 28.17
C THR A 400 -31.63 8.62 27.23
N ALA A 401 -31.95 9.34 26.16
CA ALA A 401 -32.92 8.92 25.14
C ALA A 401 -32.29 7.97 24.11
N SER A 402 -33.08 7.03 23.59
CA SER A 402 -32.66 6.20 22.46
C SER A 402 -32.39 7.06 21.22
N PHE A 403 -31.33 6.75 20.47
CA PHE A 403 -30.98 7.48 19.27
C PHE A 403 -31.84 7.02 18.08
N ASP A 404 -32.65 7.93 17.55
CA ASP A 404 -33.43 7.74 16.32
C ASP A 404 -32.78 8.57 15.20
N PHE A 405 -32.25 7.88 14.19
CA PHE A 405 -31.44 8.50 13.14
C PHE A 405 -32.25 9.50 12.31
N PHE A 406 -33.50 9.15 11.98
CA PHE A 406 -34.36 9.99 11.13
C PHE A 406 -34.84 11.22 11.89
N LYS A 407 -35.25 11.05 13.16
CA LYS A 407 -35.66 12.16 14.02
C LYS A 407 -34.50 13.11 14.31
N HIS A 408 -33.31 12.58 14.58
CA HIS A 408 -32.11 13.40 14.81
C HIS A 408 -31.78 14.29 13.61
N LEU A 409 -32.05 13.81 12.39
CA LEU A 409 -31.87 14.57 11.15
C LEU A 409 -33.09 15.42 10.75
N HIS A 410 -34.20 15.35 11.48
CA HIS A 410 -35.49 15.90 11.07
C HIS A 410 -35.88 15.52 9.63
N GLY A 411 -35.54 14.29 9.23
CA GLY A 411 -35.77 13.76 7.88
C GLY A 411 -34.99 14.46 6.75
N LYS A 412 -33.97 15.27 7.06
CA LYS A 412 -33.23 16.08 6.09
C LYS A 412 -31.73 15.80 6.14
N CYS A 413 -31.06 15.95 5.00
CA CYS A 413 -29.62 15.82 4.89
C CYS A 413 -28.95 16.98 5.65
N PRO A 414 -27.97 16.72 6.54
CA PRO A 414 -27.36 17.76 7.37
C PRO A 414 -26.51 18.76 6.56
N VAL A 415 -26.23 18.46 5.28
CA VAL A 415 -25.42 19.31 4.40
C VAL A 415 -26.28 20.09 3.41
N CYS A 416 -27.19 19.43 2.69
CA CYS A 416 -27.98 20.08 1.63
C CYS A 416 -29.44 20.35 1.99
N GLY A 417 -29.90 19.96 3.18
CA GLY A 417 -31.28 20.15 3.65
C GLY A 417 -32.36 19.36 2.91
N ARG A 418 -32.01 18.60 1.86
CA ARG A 418 -32.96 17.77 1.09
C ARG A 418 -33.37 16.52 1.86
N PRO A 419 -34.55 15.92 1.56
CA PRO A 419 -35.00 14.70 2.23
C PRO A 419 -33.99 13.55 2.15
N VAL A 420 -33.94 12.75 3.20
CA VAL A 420 -33.14 11.51 3.24
C VAL A 420 -34.07 10.31 3.17
N ARG A 421 -33.59 9.22 2.56
CA ARG A 421 -34.32 7.95 2.48
C ARG A 421 -33.46 6.81 2.97
N ARG A 422 -34.10 5.78 3.53
CA ARG A 422 -33.43 4.53 3.86
C ARG A 422 -33.30 3.72 2.58
N ASP A 423 -32.08 3.30 2.26
CA ASP A 423 -31.82 2.52 1.06
C ASP A 423 -32.46 1.11 1.22
N PRO A 424 -33.21 0.62 0.22
CA PRO A 424 -33.88 -0.69 0.32
C PRO A 424 -32.92 -1.89 0.17
N HIS A 425 -31.73 -1.69 -0.42
CA HIS A 425 -30.72 -2.74 -0.63
C HIS A 425 -29.59 -2.68 0.40
N PHE A 426 -29.24 -1.48 0.85
CA PHE A 426 -28.20 -1.25 1.85
C PHE A 426 -28.84 -0.76 3.15
N VAL A 427 -28.48 -1.35 4.29
CA VAL A 427 -29.06 -0.98 5.58
C VAL A 427 -28.47 0.34 6.10
N ALA A 428 -28.70 1.43 5.36
CA ALA A 428 -28.17 2.75 5.61
C ALA A 428 -29.13 3.83 5.09
N TRP A 429 -29.09 4.99 5.75
CA TRP A 429 -29.75 6.20 5.25
C TRP A 429 -28.90 6.84 4.14
N ARG A 430 -29.54 7.49 3.18
CA ARG A 430 -28.88 8.15 2.05
C ARG A 430 -29.50 9.50 1.74
N CYS A 431 -28.65 10.46 1.35
CA CYS A 431 -29.03 11.67 0.64
C CYS A 431 -29.11 11.38 -0.87
N GLU A 432 -30.31 11.48 -1.45
CA GLU A 432 -30.53 11.22 -2.88
C GLU A 432 -30.16 12.42 -3.78
N ASN A 433 -29.91 13.58 -3.18
CA ASN A 433 -29.52 14.76 -3.93
C ASN A 433 -28.07 14.63 -4.43
N ILE A 434 -27.93 14.27 -5.70
CA ILE A 434 -26.62 14.13 -6.36
C ILE A 434 -25.84 15.46 -6.49
N GLN A 435 -26.52 16.60 -6.31
CA GLN A 435 -25.89 17.92 -6.25
C GLN A 435 -25.57 18.36 -4.81
N CYS A 436 -25.66 17.45 -3.83
CA CYS A 436 -25.28 17.73 -2.45
C CYS A 436 -23.79 18.14 -2.40
N PRO A 437 -23.43 19.29 -1.81
CA PRO A 437 -22.05 19.76 -1.73
C PRO A 437 -21.09 18.72 -1.17
N ALA A 438 -21.45 18.03 -0.07
CA ALA A 438 -20.61 16.98 0.51
C ALA A 438 -20.40 15.78 -0.42
N GLN A 439 -21.40 15.42 -1.24
CA GLN A 439 -21.23 14.37 -2.25
C GLN A 439 -20.29 14.84 -3.35
N THR A 440 -20.43 16.09 -3.81
CA THR A 440 -19.53 16.68 -4.80
C THR A 440 -18.10 16.77 -4.28
N THR A 441 -17.86 17.33 -3.09
CA THR A 441 -16.53 17.40 -2.46
C THR A 441 -15.86 16.03 -2.43
N ARG A 442 -16.55 14.99 -1.94
CA ARG A 442 -16.00 13.63 -1.87
C ARG A 442 -15.80 12.98 -3.24
N ARG A 443 -16.63 13.31 -4.24
CA ARG A 443 -16.42 12.83 -5.62
C ARG A 443 -15.20 13.50 -6.24
N VAL A 444 -15.03 14.80 -6.07
CA VAL A 444 -13.86 15.55 -6.54
C VAL A 444 -12.58 15.04 -5.88
N GLU A 445 -12.59 14.87 -4.55
CA GLU A 445 -11.46 14.29 -3.80
C GLU A 445 -11.10 12.88 -4.30
N PHE A 446 -12.10 12.02 -4.49
CA PHE A 446 -11.86 10.68 -5.00
C PHE A 446 -11.35 10.67 -6.45
N PHE A 447 -11.89 11.53 -7.29
CA PHE A 447 -11.49 11.69 -8.69
C PHE A 447 -10.01 12.13 -8.78
N ALA A 448 -9.59 13.04 -7.90
CA ALA A 448 -8.21 13.51 -7.78
C ALA A 448 -7.24 12.53 -7.10
N ALA A 449 -7.74 11.50 -6.41
CA ALA A 449 -6.89 10.61 -5.61
C ALA A 449 -5.80 9.91 -6.43
N ARG A 450 -4.67 9.58 -5.78
CA ARG A 450 -3.50 8.91 -6.40
C ARG A 450 -3.83 7.62 -7.14
N ALA A 451 -4.82 6.87 -6.68
CA ALA A 451 -5.26 5.64 -7.33
C ALA A 451 -6.25 5.87 -8.51
N ALA A 452 -6.84 7.06 -8.61
CA ALA A 452 -7.81 7.50 -9.62
C ALA A 452 -7.10 8.32 -10.71
N LEU A 453 -7.26 9.64 -10.79
CA LEU A 453 -6.56 10.45 -11.80
C LEU A 453 -5.29 11.13 -11.32
N ASP A 454 -4.88 10.89 -10.07
CA ASP A 454 -3.61 11.40 -9.50
C ASP A 454 -3.41 12.90 -9.75
N ILE A 455 -4.44 13.68 -9.43
CA ILE A 455 -4.44 15.14 -9.56
C ILE A 455 -3.81 15.71 -8.30
N GLU A 456 -2.51 15.93 -8.36
CA GLU A 456 -1.72 16.45 -7.26
C GLU A 456 -2.24 17.83 -6.79
N SER A 457 -2.06 18.10 -5.50
CA SER A 457 -2.50 19.34 -4.84
C SER A 457 -4.02 19.52 -4.68
N VAL A 458 -4.87 18.67 -5.26
CA VAL A 458 -6.34 18.69 -5.05
C VAL A 458 -6.73 17.65 -3.98
N GLY A 459 -6.46 17.98 -2.72
CA GLY A 459 -6.88 17.19 -1.56
C GLY A 459 -8.26 17.60 -1.02
N GLY A 460 -8.75 16.93 0.03
CA GLY A 460 -10.09 17.17 0.60
C GLY A 460 -10.40 18.64 0.93
N ILE A 461 -9.45 19.40 1.51
CA ILE A 461 -9.64 20.84 1.80
C ILE A 461 -9.81 21.67 0.52
N VAL A 462 -9.02 21.37 -0.51
CA VAL A 462 -9.08 22.09 -1.79
C VAL A 462 -10.37 21.75 -2.52
N ALA A 463 -10.74 20.46 -2.56
CA ALA A 463 -12.00 20.01 -3.12
C ALA A 463 -13.20 20.67 -2.42
N ASP A 464 -13.17 20.76 -1.10
CA ASP A 464 -14.23 21.39 -0.31
C ASP A 464 -14.38 22.88 -0.67
N LYS A 465 -13.26 23.61 -0.72
CA LYS A 465 -13.28 25.04 -1.08
C LYS A 465 -13.64 25.32 -2.52
N LEU A 466 -13.24 24.45 -3.46
CA LEU A 466 -13.67 24.54 -4.86
C LEU A 466 -15.19 24.40 -4.99
N VAL A 467 -15.81 23.52 -4.19
CA VAL A 467 -17.26 23.31 -4.17
C VAL A 467 -17.97 24.44 -3.43
N GLU A 468 -17.45 24.86 -2.27
CA GLU A 468 -17.98 25.96 -1.46
C GLU A 468 -18.06 27.28 -2.24
N CYS A 469 -16.99 27.63 -2.95
CA CYS A 469 -16.94 28.84 -3.79
C CYS A 469 -17.65 28.68 -5.14
N GLY A 470 -18.23 27.50 -5.41
CA GLY A 470 -18.99 27.23 -6.64
C GLY A 470 -18.16 27.14 -7.92
N LEU A 471 -16.83 27.08 -7.81
CA LEU A 471 -15.91 26.87 -8.94
C LEU A 471 -16.02 25.45 -9.51
N VAL A 472 -16.40 24.48 -8.69
CA VAL A 472 -16.59 23.08 -9.09
C VAL A 472 -17.93 22.58 -8.56
N ARG A 473 -18.79 22.08 -9.45
CA ARG A 473 -20.09 21.49 -9.14
C ARG A 473 -20.10 19.99 -9.43
N GLU A 474 -19.20 19.53 -10.28
CA GLU A 474 -18.94 18.13 -10.59
C GLU A 474 -17.47 17.88 -10.91
N PRO A 475 -16.96 16.63 -10.82
CA PRO A 475 -15.53 16.36 -10.99
C PRO A 475 -14.92 16.83 -12.33
N LEU A 476 -15.71 16.84 -13.41
CA LEU A 476 -15.22 17.25 -14.72
C LEU A 476 -14.99 18.76 -14.85
N ASP A 477 -15.55 19.58 -13.96
CA ASP A 477 -15.30 21.03 -13.94
C ASP A 477 -13.83 21.35 -13.60
N LEU A 478 -13.10 20.39 -13.03
CA LEU A 478 -11.65 20.53 -12.80
C LEU A 478 -10.89 20.84 -14.09
N PHE A 479 -11.33 20.31 -15.23
CA PHE A 479 -10.68 20.51 -16.54
C PHE A 479 -10.96 21.89 -17.16
N GLU A 480 -11.78 22.71 -16.51
CA GLU A 480 -12.10 24.07 -16.94
C GLU A 480 -11.47 25.13 -16.01
N LEU A 481 -10.81 24.71 -14.93
CA LEU A 481 -10.18 25.62 -13.98
C LEU A 481 -8.94 26.28 -14.60
N LYS A 482 -8.74 27.55 -14.27
CA LYS A 482 -7.55 28.32 -14.64
C LYS A 482 -6.59 28.46 -13.46
N VAL A 483 -5.30 28.67 -13.76
CA VAL A 483 -4.26 28.84 -12.74
C VAL A 483 -4.57 30.04 -11.84
N GLU A 484 -5.11 31.12 -12.39
CA GLU A 484 -5.43 32.35 -11.67
C GLU A 484 -6.52 32.11 -10.63
N GLN A 485 -7.59 31.40 -11.00
CA GLN A 485 -8.71 31.06 -10.12
C GLN A 485 -8.26 30.17 -8.96
N LEU A 486 -7.41 29.18 -9.25
CA LEU A 486 -6.85 28.31 -8.22
C LEU A 486 -5.86 29.05 -7.33
N ALA A 487 -5.01 29.91 -7.90
CA ALA A 487 -3.98 30.60 -7.15
C ALA A 487 -4.55 31.48 -6.04
N GLU A 488 -5.70 32.10 -6.27
CA GLU A 488 -6.40 32.99 -5.32
C GLU A 488 -7.34 32.25 -4.36
N LEU A 489 -7.50 30.93 -4.49
CA LEU A 489 -8.42 30.15 -3.67
C LEU A 489 -8.06 30.25 -2.17
N ASN A 490 -8.98 30.76 -1.37
CA ASN A 490 -8.83 30.85 0.08
C ASN A 490 -9.18 29.50 0.74
N LEU A 491 -8.15 28.80 1.23
CA LEU A 491 -8.23 27.55 1.98
C LEU A 491 -8.42 27.74 3.50
N GLY A 492 -8.55 28.97 3.96
CA GLY A 492 -8.73 29.34 5.37
C GLY A 492 -10.15 29.83 5.65
N THR A 493 -10.29 30.56 6.76
CA THR A 493 -11.51 31.32 7.06
C THR A 493 -11.37 32.75 6.55
N HIS A 494 -12.43 33.55 6.64
CA HIS A 494 -12.33 34.99 6.35
C HIS A 494 -11.40 35.70 7.34
N GLU A 495 -11.36 35.24 8.59
CA GLU A 495 -10.55 35.80 9.68
C GLU A 495 -9.08 35.36 9.63
N ALA A 496 -8.82 34.18 9.08
CA ALA A 496 -7.48 33.61 8.92
C ALA A 496 -7.32 33.05 7.49
N PRO A 497 -7.13 33.94 6.47
CA PRO A 497 -7.05 33.53 5.09
C PRO A 497 -5.77 32.72 4.83
N ARG A 498 -5.90 31.67 4.02
CA ARG A 498 -4.77 30.85 3.57
C ARG A 498 -4.89 30.62 2.07
N VAL A 499 -4.11 31.36 1.30
CA VAL A 499 -4.18 31.32 -0.17
C VAL A 499 -3.49 30.06 -0.70
N PHE A 500 -4.07 29.40 -1.70
CA PHE A 500 -3.52 28.18 -2.31
C PHE A 500 -2.17 28.43 -3.00
N GLY A 501 -2.06 29.57 -3.70
CA GLY A 501 -0.83 30.10 -4.27
C GLY A 501 -0.51 29.59 -5.67
N LYS A 502 0.14 30.44 -6.47
CA LYS A 502 0.42 30.21 -7.90
C LYS A 502 1.22 28.93 -8.18
N LYS A 503 2.18 28.56 -7.32
CA LYS A 503 2.99 27.35 -7.48
C LYS A 503 2.13 26.08 -7.40
N ASN A 504 1.27 25.99 -6.38
CA ASN A 504 0.39 24.83 -6.20
C ASN A 504 -0.71 24.79 -7.26
N ALA A 505 -1.24 25.95 -7.66
CA ALA A 505 -2.20 26.07 -8.75
C ALA A 505 -1.63 25.57 -10.08
N THR A 506 -0.42 25.99 -10.44
CA THR A 506 0.27 25.51 -11.66
C THR A 506 0.47 24.00 -11.61
N LYS A 507 0.91 23.48 -10.46
CA LYS A 507 1.08 22.04 -10.25
C LYS A 507 -0.24 21.26 -10.42
N ALA A 508 -1.33 21.78 -9.87
CA ALA A 508 -2.66 21.17 -10.00
C ALA A 508 -3.14 21.15 -11.45
N ILE A 509 -3.02 22.27 -12.18
CA ILE A 509 -3.41 22.36 -13.59
C ILE A 509 -2.57 21.42 -14.46
N HIS A 510 -1.25 21.34 -14.26
CA HIS A 510 -0.43 20.38 -14.98
C HIS A 510 -0.85 18.93 -14.71
N ALA A 511 -1.23 18.61 -13.47
CA ALA A 511 -1.73 17.28 -13.12
C ALA A 511 -3.11 16.99 -13.75
N ILE A 512 -3.99 17.99 -13.85
CA ILE A 512 -5.28 17.90 -14.56
C ILE A 512 -5.06 17.64 -16.06
N GLU A 513 -4.16 18.36 -16.69
CA GLU A 513 -3.86 18.15 -18.12
C GLU A 513 -3.23 16.78 -18.38
N ARG A 514 -2.29 16.35 -17.52
CA ARG A 514 -1.75 14.98 -17.52
C ARG A 514 -2.86 13.92 -17.35
N ALA A 515 -3.90 14.19 -16.56
CA ALA A 515 -4.98 13.24 -16.34
C ALA A 515 -5.72 12.87 -17.63
N ARG A 516 -5.74 13.74 -18.64
CA ARG A 516 -6.35 13.46 -19.96
C ARG A 516 -5.70 12.29 -20.67
N THR A 517 -4.40 12.11 -20.49
CA THR A 517 -3.63 11.03 -21.12
C THR A 517 -3.59 9.77 -20.27
N LEU A 518 -4.25 9.76 -19.11
CA LEU A 518 -4.19 8.60 -18.23
C LEU A 518 -4.94 7.40 -18.81
N PRO A 519 -4.46 6.19 -18.48
CA PRO A 519 -5.08 4.92 -18.82
C PRO A 519 -6.61 4.84 -18.62
N PHE A 520 -7.36 4.24 -19.55
CA PHE A 520 -8.83 4.13 -19.47
C PHE A 520 -9.34 3.42 -18.21
N SER A 521 -8.61 2.44 -17.67
CA SER A 521 -8.98 1.78 -16.41
C SER A 521 -9.02 2.76 -15.23
N ARG A 522 -8.14 3.77 -15.23
CA ARG A 522 -8.10 4.80 -14.20
C ARG A 522 -9.30 5.74 -14.31
N TRP A 523 -9.71 6.06 -15.53
CA TRP A 523 -10.92 6.83 -15.79
C TRP A 523 -12.18 6.11 -15.34
N LEU A 524 -12.34 4.83 -15.70
CA LEU A 524 -13.47 4.02 -15.23
C LEU A 524 -13.51 3.95 -13.70
N PHE A 525 -12.35 3.82 -13.05
CA PHE A 525 -12.28 3.83 -11.60
C PHE A 525 -12.65 5.20 -11.01
N ALA A 526 -12.15 6.29 -11.60
CA ALA A 526 -12.37 7.67 -11.13
C ALA A 526 -13.84 8.12 -11.20
N LEU A 527 -14.61 7.62 -12.18
CA LEU A 527 -16.04 7.91 -12.32
C LEU A 527 -16.90 7.39 -11.15
N ALA A 528 -16.33 6.53 -10.29
CA ALA A 528 -16.98 6.00 -9.10
C ALA A 528 -18.33 5.31 -9.39
N ILE A 529 -18.39 4.58 -10.51
CA ILE A 529 -19.54 3.76 -10.90
C ILE A 529 -19.86 2.77 -9.76
N PRO A 530 -21.13 2.60 -9.35
CA PRO A 530 -21.49 1.64 -8.31
C PRO A 530 -20.93 0.23 -8.59
N ASP A 531 -20.42 -0.42 -7.55
CA ASP A 531 -19.80 -1.77 -7.60
C ASP A 531 -18.52 -1.91 -8.46
N VAL A 532 -18.04 -0.83 -9.08
CA VAL A 532 -16.79 -0.83 -9.87
C VAL A 532 -15.61 -0.40 -9.01
N GLY A 533 -14.84 -1.39 -8.54
CA GLY A 533 -13.54 -1.17 -7.91
C GLY A 533 -12.39 -1.10 -8.93
N LYS A 534 -11.16 -0.85 -8.44
CA LYS A 534 -9.95 -0.74 -9.30
C LYS A 534 -9.76 -1.96 -10.21
N THR A 535 -9.84 -3.17 -9.66
CA THR A 535 -9.70 -4.42 -10.42
C THR A 535 -10.76 -4.56 -11.50
N THR A 536 -12.01 -4.29 -11.15
CA THR A 536 -13.15 -4.31 -12.08
C THR A 536 -12.98 -3.30 -13.20
N ALA A 537 -12.51 -2.08 -12.89
CA ALA A 537 -12.24 -1.05 -13.88
C ALA A 537 -11.15 -1.49 -14.87
N THR A 538 -10.07 -2.12 -14.39
CA THR A 538 -9.04 -2.72 -15.25
C THR A 538 -9.59 -3.85 -16.12
N GLN A 539 -10.44 -4.72 -15.56
CA GLN A 539 -11.08 -5.77 -16.35
C GLN A 539 -11.99 -5.18 -17.43
N LEU A 540 -12.82 -4.19 -17.11
CA LEU A 540 -13.69 -3.53 -18.08
C LEU A 540 -12.87 -2.86 -19.18
N ALA A 541 -11.83 -2.10 -18.84
CA ALA A 541 -10.95 -1.44 -19.81
C ALA A 541 -10.22 -2.43 -20.72
N ARG A 542 -9.96 -3.66 -20.25
CA ARG A 542 -9.34 -4.70 -21.09
C ARG A 542 -10.22 -5.17 -22.24
N PHE A 543 -11.54 -5.11 -22.08
CA PHE A 543 -12.50 -5.65 -23.06
C PHE A 543 -13.26 -4.57 -23.84
N HIS A 544 -12.98 -3.29 -23.59
CA HIS A 544 -13.63 -2.15 -24.24
C HIS A 544 -12.59 -1.08 -24.55
N ASP A 545 -12.63 -0.52 -25.75
CA ASP A 545 -11.64 0.44 -26.22
C ASP A 545 -11.82 1.84 -25.63
N ASN A 546 -13.05 2.19 -25.26
CA ASN A 546 -13.41 3.51 -24.75
C ASN A 546 -14.68 3.46 -23.89
N ILE A 547 -15.06 4.62 -23.34
CA ILE A 547 -16.20 4.75 -22.42
C ILE A 547 -17.55 4.50 -23.08
N ASP A 548 -17.74 4.90 -24.34
CA ASP A 548 -18.99 4.67 -25.07
C ASP A 548 -19.22 3.16 -25.26
N GLU A 549 -18.15 2.38 -25.54
CA GLU A 549 -18.25 0.92 -25.63
C GLU A 549 -18.63 0.24 -24.31
N VAL A 550 -18.19 0.79 -23.16
CA VAL A 550 -18.61 0.28 -21.85
C VAL A 550 -20.08 0.60 -21.60
N ALA A 551 -20.50 1.82 -21.92
CA ALA A 551 -21.90 2.27 -21.78
C ALA A 551 -22.86 1.39 -22.58
N ASP A 552 -22.45 1.00 -23.79
CA ASP A 552 -23.23 0.16 -24.71
C ASP A 552 -22.76 -1.29 -24.81
N SER A 553 -22.11 -1.81 -23.77
CA SER A 553 -21.48 -3.12 -23.81
C SER A 553 -22.46 -4.28 -24.03
N GLN A 554 -22.33 -4.95 -25.18
CA GLN A 554 -23.03 -6.21 -25.43
C GLN A 554 -22.54 -7.33 -24.50
N LEU A 555 -21.26 -7.32 -24.09
CA LEU A 555 -20.72 -8.32 -23.16
C LEU A 555 -21.41 -8.25 -21.81
N LEU A 556 -21.65 -7.05 -21.28
CA LEU A 556 -22.36 -6.87 -20.00
C LEU A 556 -23.83 -7.28 -20.11
N ARG A 557 -24.50 -6.97 -21.23
CA ARG A 557 -25.88 -7.42 -21.49
C ARG A 557 -25.97 -8.95 -21.58
N ASP A 558 -25.02 -9.59 -22.26
CA ASP A 558 -24.91 -11.04 -22.34
C ASP A 558 -24.70 -11.69 -20.96
N VAL A 559 -23.91 -11.08 -20.06
CA VAL A 559 -23.76 -11.56 -18.67
C VAL A 559 -25.10 -11.57 -17.93
N LEU A 560 -25.88 -10.50 -18.05
CA LEU A 560 -27.19 -10.40 -17.40
C LEU A 560 -28.16 -11.43 -17.97
N GLU A 561 -28.24 -11.53 -19.30
CA GLU A 561 -29.12 -12.46 -19.99
C GLU A 561 -28.78 -13.92 -19.64
N TYR A 562 -27.49 -14.29 -19.62
CA TYR A 562 -27.05 -15.62 -19.23
C TYR A 562 -27.50 -15.98 -17.80
N HIS A 563 -27.35 -15.07 -16.83
CA HIS A 563 -27.75 -15.32 -15.46
C HIS A 563 -29.27 -15.37 -15.29
N GLU A 564 -30.02 -14.57 -16.05
CA GLU A 564 -31.48 -14.57 -16.00
C GLU A 564 -32.06 -15.86 -16.60
N ARG A 565 -31.59 -16.28 -17.79
CA ARG A 565 -31.97 -17.56 -18.40
C ARG A 565 -31.66 -18.75 -17.48
N ARG A 566 -30.51 -18.71 -16.78
CA ARG A 566 -30.13 -19.71 -15.76
C ARG A 566 -31.12 -19.75 -14.60
N LYS A 567 -31.56 -18.60 -14.06
CA LYS A 567 -32.58 -18.55 -13.00
C LYS A 567 -33.91 -19.15 -13.48
N GLN A 568 -34.25 -18.91 -14.75
CA GLN A 568 -35.46 -19.42 -15.40
C GLN A 568 -35.33 -20.86 -15.92
N LYS A 569 -34.18 -21.54 -15.68
CA LYS A 569 -33.86 -22.90 -16.17
C LYS A 569 -33.93 -23.04 -17.70
N GLN A 570 -33.69 -21.96 -18.44
CA GLN A 570 -33.62 -21.94 -19.90
C GLN A 570 -32.20 -22.19 -20.41
N ASP A 571 -32.06 -22.55 -21.69
CA ASP A 571 -30.75 -22.73 -22.31
C ASP A 571 -30.04 -21.39 -22.54
N GLY A 572 -28.81 -21.30 -22.05
CA GLY A 572 -27.91 -20.16 -22.17
C GLY A 572 -26.60 -20.51 -22.89
N LYS A 573 -26.53 -21.66 -23.56
CA LYS A 573 -25.31 -22.18 -24.18
C LYS A 573 -24.72 -21.23 -25.22
N GLU A 574 -25.56 -20.67 -26.09
CA GLU A 574 -25.12 -19.71 -27.12
C GLU A 574 -24.47 -18.46 -26.50
N ILE A 575 -25.09 -17.92 -25.44
CA ILE A 575 -24.57 -16.74 -24.73
C ILE A 575 -23.25 -17.08 -24.04
N ALA A 576 -23.17 -18.27 -23.41
CA ALA A 576 -21.94 -18.75 -22.78
C ALA A 576 -20.81 -18.92 -23.81
N GLU A 577 -21.13 -19.40 -25.02
CA GLU A 577 -20.18 -19.52 -26.13
C GLU A 577 -19.71 -18.16 -26.63
N ARG A 578 -20.60 -17.17 -26.79
CA ARG A 578 -20.21 -15.78 -27.14
C ARG A 578 -19.27 -15.18 -26.10
N LEU A 579 -19.62 -15.26 -24.81
CA LEU A 579 -18.81 -14.72 -23.72
C LEU A 579 -17.44 -15.43 -23.62
N THR A 580 -17.40 -16.75 -23.85
CA THR A 580 -16.15 -17.51 -23.85
C THR A 580 -15.29 -17.16 -25.07
N LYS A 581 -15.89 -17.02 -26.26
CA LYS A 581 -15.20 -16.64 -27.51
C LYS A 581 -14.60 -15.23 -27.40
N ALA A 582 -15.30 -14.30 -26.74
CA ALA A 582 -14.79 -12.97 -26.45
C ALA A 582 -13.68 -12.96 -25.38
N GLY A 583 -13.38 -14.10 -24.75
CA GLY A 583 -12.45 -14.18 -23.62
C GLY A 583 -12.96 -13.57 -22.31
N PHE A 584 -14.22 -13.13 -22.29
CA PHE A 584 -14.88 -12.50 -21.14
C PHE A 584 -15.40 -13.51 -20.12
N ALA A 585 -15.37 -14.81 -20.44
CA ALA A 585 -15.73 -15.88 -19.54
C ALA A 585 -14.86 -17.13 -19.74
N LYS A 586 -14.74 -17.93 -18.69
CA LYS A 586 -14.03 -19.22 -18.69
C LYS A 586 -14.97 -20.32 -18.22
N ARG A 587 -14.76 -21.55 -18.71
CA ARG A 587 -15.52 -22.71 -18.23
C ARG A 587 -15.20 -22.97 -16.75
N SER A 588 -16.25 -23.16 -15.95
CA SER A 588 -16.13 -23.49 -14.55
C SER A 588 -15.52 -24.89 -14.35
N LYS A 589 -14.68 -25.03 -13.32
CA LYS A 589 -14.05 -26.30 -12.92
C LYS A 589 -14.75 -26.97 -11.72
N SER A 590 -15.85 -26.39 -11.23
CA SER A 590 -16.57 -26.90 -10.06
C SER A 590 -17.40 -28.14 -10.39
N LYS A 591 -17.26 -29.21 -9.58
CA LYS A 591 -18.10 -30.44 -9.66
C LYS A 591 -19.58 -30.19 -9.32
N ALA A 592 -19.90 -29.12 -8.59
CA ALA A 592 -21.28 -28.77 -8.23
C ALA A 592 -22.04 -28.14 -9.41
N GLU A 593 -21.34 -27.62 -10.41
CA GLU A 593 -21.91 -26.98 -11.59
C GLU A 593 -21.96 -27.98 -12.75
N LYS A 594 -22.99 -28.85 -12.76
CA LYS A 594 -23.22 -29.77 -13.89
C LYS A 594 -23.27 -29.00 -15.22
N LYS A 595 -22.59 -29.58 -16.23
CA LYS A 595 -22.57 -29.26 -17.69
C LYS A 595 -22.96 -27.82 -18.04
N HIS A 596 -21.96 -27.02 -18.47
CA HIS A 596 -22.07 -25.67 -19.07
C HIS A 596 -21.95 -24.44 -18.14
N GLY A 597 -21.50 -24.56 -16.89
CA GLY A 597 -21.21 -23.39 -16.05
C GLY A 597 -20.03 -22.56 -16.58
N ILE A 598 -20.20 -21.26 -16.76
CA ILE A 598 -19.12 -20.31 -17.04
C ILE A 598 -18.92 -19.35 -15.86
N VAL A 599 -17.68 -18.91 -15.66
CA VAL A 599 -17.30 -17.83 -14.74
C VAL A 599 -16.89 -16.65 -15.60
N THR A 600 -17.60 -15.54 -15.46
CA THR A 600 -17.36 -14.30 -16.21
C THR A 600 -16.30 -13.45 -15.51
N GLU A 601 -15.57 -12.63 -16.26
CA GLU A 601 -14.59 -11.70 -15.72
C GLU A 601 -15.27 -10.63 -14.84
N VAL A 602 -16.50 -10.23 -15.20
CA VAL A 602 -17.38 -9.34 -14.41
C VAL A 602 -18.69 -10.06 -14.11
N GLY A 603 -19.13 -10.02 -12.85
CA GLY A 603 -20.38 -10.66 -12.39
C GLY A 603 -21.66 -9.86 -12.74
N PRO A 604 -22.85 -10.48 -12.58
CA PRO A 604 -24.12 -9.88 -13.00
C PRO A 604 -24.52 -8.63 -12.20
N VAL A 605 -24.14 -8.52 -10.92
CA VAL A 605 -24.43 -7.31 -10.12
C VAL A 605 -23.70 -6.11 -10.70
N VAL A 606 -22.39 -6.24 -10.91
CA VAL A 606 -21.56 -5.18 -11.49
C VAL A 606 -22.01 -4.85 -12.92
N ALA A 607 -22.30 -5.86 -13.75
CA ALA A 607 -22.76 -5.65 -15.12
C ALA A 607 -24.04 -4.78 -15.14
N ARG A 608 -24.98 -5.04 -14.23
CA ARG A 608 -26.20 -4.23 -14.08
C ARG A 608 -25.87 -2.81 -13.61
N SER A 609 -25.07 -2.67 -12.55
CA SER A 609 -24.70 -1.36 -12.00
C SER A 609 -24.00 -0.45 -13.03
N VAL A 610 -23.15 -1.02 -13.90
CA VAL A 610 -22.50 -0.27 -14.99
C VAL A 610 -23.52 0.19 -16.03
N LEU A 611 -24.36 -0.70 -16.53
CA LEU A 611 -25.35 -0.38 -17.55
C LEU A 611 -26.39 0.64 -17.03
N ASP A 612 -26.89 0.43 -15.81
CA ASP A 612 -27.85 1.34 -15.16
C ASP A 612 -27.23 2.72 -14.91
N PHE A 613 -25.96 2.79 -14.53
CA PHE A 613 -25.25 4.04 -14.35
C PHE A 613 -25.20 4.85 -15.66
N PHE A 614 -24.77 4.26 -16.77
CA PHE A 614 -24.69 4.96 -18.05
C PHE A 614 -26.07 5.27 -18.65
N ALA A 615 -27.09 4.45 -18.36
CA ALA A 615 -28.49 4.72 -18.69
C ALA A 615 -29.14 5.79 -17.80
N SER A 616 -28.51 6.20 -16.70
CA SER A 616 -29.03 7.26 -15.82
C SER A 616 -28.82 8.66 -16.41
N ALA A 617 -29.56 9.66 -15.90
CA ALA A 617 -29.35 11.06 -16.28
C ALA A 617 -27.90 11.53 -15.99
N THR A 618 -27.32 11.05 -14.89
CA THR A 618 -25.94 11.35 -14.49
C THR A 618 -24.93 10.77 -15.47
N GLY A 619 -25.07 9.49 -15.82
CA GLY A 619 -24.15 8.81 -16.75
C GLY A 619 -24.18 9.46 -18.13
N ARG A 620 -25.37 9.74 -18.66
CA ARG A 620 -25.52 10.49 -19.92
C ARG A 620 -24.88 11.87 -19.88
N LYS A 621 -25.04 12.61 -18.77
CA LYS A 621 -24.40 13.92 -18.59
C LYS A 621 -22.87 13.80 -18.62
N ILE A 622 -22.31 12.81 -17.93
CA ILE A 622 -20.86 12.55 -17.90
C ILE A 622 -20.34 12.24 -19.30
N LEU A 623 -20.99 11.35 -20.05
CA LEU A 623 -20.60 11.03 -21.43
C LEU A 623 -20.61 12.28 -22.32
N HIS A 624 -21.62 13.13 -22.18
CA HIS A 624 -21.69 14.39 -22.91
C HIS A 624 -20.56 15.36 -22.52
N ARG A 625 -20.30 15.52 -21.22
CA ARG A 625 -19.23 16.39 -20.70
C ARG A 625 -17.83 15.92 -21.14
N LEU A 626 -17.57 14.61 -21.12
CA LEU A 626 -16.31 14.06 -21.62
C LEU A 626 -16.09 14.40 -23.10
N LYS A 627 -17.15 14.33 -23.92
CA LYS A 627 -17.11 14.75 -25.33
C LYS A 627 -16.85 16.25 -25.48
N GLN A 628 -17.53 17.09 -24.70
CA GLN A 628 -17.32 18.55 -24.71
C GLN A 628 -15.90 18.97 -24.32
N LEU A 629 -15.31 18.25 -23.36
CA LEU A 629 -13.96 18.52 -22.87
C LEU A 629 -12.87 17.86 -23.74
N GLU A 630 -13.26 17.17 -24.82
CA GLU A 630 -12.37 16.39 -25.70
C GLU A 630 -11.54 15.34 -24.94
N ILE A 631 -12.12 14.76 -23.88
CA ILE A 631 -11.49 13.73 -23.06
C ILE A 631 -11.92 12.36 -23.59
N GLN A 632 -11.01 11.65 -24.24
CA GLN A 632 -11.23 10.30 -24.77
C GLN A 632 -10.17 9.33 -24.25
N PRO A 633 -10.31 8.83 -23.02
CA PRO A 633 -9.39 7.85 -22.48
C PRO A 633 -9.51 6.57 -23.30
N LYS A 634 -8.38 6.10 -23.82
CA LYS A 634 -8.32 4.88 -24.62
C LYS A 634 -7.85 3.72 -23.78
N SER A 635 -8.34 2.53 -24.11
CA SER A 635 -7.85 1.30 -23.50
C SER A 635 -6.33 1.25 -23.54
N GLU A 636 -5.76 0.79 -22.44
CA GLU A 636 -4.34 0.48 -22.29
C GLU A 636 -3.90 -0.66 -23.21
N ARG A 637 -4.84 -1.34 -23.86
CA ARG A 637 -4.58 -2.47 -24.74
C ARG A 637 -5.34 -2.32 -26.04
N VAL A 638 -4.70 -2.80 -27.10
CA VAL A 638 -5.30 -3.04 -28.40
C VAL A 638 -6.40 -4.10 -28.23
N SER A 639 -7.65 -3.75 -28.54
CA SER A 639 -8.82 -4.61 -28.37
C SER A 639 -8.62 -6.04 -28.85
N ALA A 640 -9.12 -7.01 -28.06
CA ALA A 640 -9.09 -8.43 -28.39
C ALA A 640 -9.73 -8.77 -29.75
N LYS A 641 -10.56 -7.88 -30.33
CA LYS A 641 -11.13 -8.05 -31.68
C LYS A 641 -10.10 -7.87 -32.80
N LYS A 642 -9.03 -7.10 -32.61
CA LYS A 642 -7.97 -6.93 -33.63
C LYS A 642 -6.85 -7.96 -33.51
N SER A 643 -6.88 -8.81 -32.48
CA SER A 643 -5.83 -9.79 -32.19
C SER A 643 -5.59 -10.83 -33.29
N THR A 644 -6.45 -10.95 -34.31
CA THR A 644 -6.27 -11.88 -35.45
C THR A 644 -5.54 -11.27 -36.65
N GLU A 645 -5.36 -9.95 -36.71
CA GLU A 645 -4.71 -9.26 -37.84
C GLU A 645 -3.27 -8.83 -37.53
N PHE A 646 -2.81 -8.98 -36.29
CA PHE A 646 -1.46 -8.57 -35.92
C PHE A 646 -0.40 -9.63 -36.19
N PRO A 647 0.86 -9.22 -36.46
CA PRO A 647 1.95 -10.13 -36.77
C PRO A 647 2.21 -11.21 -35.70
N LEU A 648 1.92 -10.92 -34.42
CA LEU A 648 2.15 -11.83 -33.30
C LEU A 648 0.86 -12.43 -32.71
N ALA A 649 -0.25 -12.35 -33.44
CA ALA A 649 -1.54 -12.92 -33.10
C ALA A 649 -1.45 -14.37 -32.55
N GLY A 650 -1.84 -14.56 -31.28
CA GLY A 650 -1.89 -15.89 -30.66
C GLY A 650 -0.53 -16.50 -30.30
N LYS A 651 0.57 -15.78 -30.53
CA LYS A 651 1.92 -16.21 -30.19
C LYS A 651 2.22 -15.98 -28.72
N THR A 652 2.81 -16.96 -28.06
CA THR A 652 3.22 -16.88 -26.66
C THR A 652 4.73 -16.68 -26.55
N PHE A 653 5.14 -15.56 -25.94
CA PHE A 653 6.51 -15.19 -25.67
C PHE A 653 6.89 -15.46 -24.21
N VAL A 654 8.16 -15.72 -23.95
CA VAL A 654 8.74 -15.69 -22.62
C VAL A 654 10.00 -14.84 -22.65
N LEU A 655 10.05 -13.82 -21.80
CA LEU A 655 11.19 -12.93 -21.69
C LEU A 655 12.20 -13.48 -20.67
N THR A 656 13.49 -13.46 -21.02
CA THR A 656 14.61 -13.84 -20.16
C THR A 656 15.84 -12.97 -20.46
N GLY A 657 16.70 -12.74 -19.47
CA GLY A 657 17.83 -11.79 -19.61
C GLY A 657 17.40 -10.32 -19.60
N ALA A 658 18.35 -9.40 -19.43
CA ALA A 658 18.14 -7.96 -19.52
C ALA A 658 18.24 -7.52 -20.98
N LEU A 659 17.26 -6.78 -21.48
CA LEU A 659 17.28 -6.27 -22.85
C LEU A 659 18.11 -4.96 -22.88
N PRO A 660 19.22 -4.89 -23.64
CA PRO A 660 20.06 -3.71 -23.79
C PRO A 660 19.36 -2.37 -24.00
N SER A 661 18.25 -2.32 -24.75
CA SER A 661 17.67 -1.03 -25.19
C SER A 661 16.18 -0.85 -24.99
N MET A 662 15.54 -1.73 -24.21
CA MET A 662 14.18 -1.55 -23.69
C MET A 662 14.01 -2.33 -22.38
N THR A 663 13.05 -1.95 -21.56
CA THR A 663 12.67 -2.72 -20.37
C THR A 663 11.89 -3.97 -20.76
N ARG A 664 11.78 -4.93 -19.84
CA ARG A 664 10.93 -6.11 -20.06
C ARG A 664 9.45 -5.72 -20.08
N GLU A 665 9.04 -4.67 -19.36
CA GLU A 665 7.71 -4.10 -19.50
C GLU A 665 7.51 -3.52 -20.90
N GLU A 666 8.43 -2.71 -21.43
CA GLU A 666 8.34 -2.18 -22.80
C GLU A 666 8.31 -3.29 -23.85
N ALA A 667 9.17 -4.32 -23.73
CA ALA A 667 9.11 -5.48 -24.60
C ALA A 667 7.80 -6.27 -24.45
N THR A 668 7.25 -6.35 -23.23
CA THR A 668 5.94 -6.98 -22.99
C THR A 668 4.84 -6.18 -23.65
N ASP A 669 4.87 -4.86 -23.52
CA ASP A 669 3.91 -3.94 -24.10
C ASP A 669 3.98 -3.97 -25.63
N GLU A 670 5.17 -4.04 -26.22
CA GLU A 670 5.36 -4.22 -27.67
C GLU A 670 4.82 -5.57 -28.17
N ILE A 671 5.11 -6.68 -27.47
CA ILE A 671 4.59 -8.01 -27.80
C ILE A 671 3.06 -8.04 -27.68
N GLU A 672 2.52 -7.49 -26.60
CA GLU A 672 1.08 -7.45 -26.34
C GLU A 672 0.37 -6.50 -27.32
N ALA A 673 1.02 -5.39 -27.73
CA ALA A 673 0.50 -4.45 -28.72
C ALA A 673 0.36 -5.09 -30.12
N LEU A 674 1.24 -6.03 -30.47
CA LEU A 674 1.15 -6.82 -31.71
C LEU A 674 0.37 -8.13 -31.54
N GLY A 675 -0.48 -8.26 -30.50
CA GLY A 675 -1.39 -9.40 -30.34
C GLY A 675 -0.77 -10.68 -29.80
N GLY A 676 0.49 -10.62 -29.36
CA GLY A 676 1.17 -11.69 -28.65
C GLY A 676 0.81 -11.74 -27.17
N ARG A 677 1.26 -12.78 -26.48
CA ARG A 677 1.09 -12.98 -25.03
C ARG A 677 2.42 -13.25 -24.38
N VAL A 678 2.76 -12.54 -23.31
CA VAL A 678 3.92 -12.88 -22.48
C VAL A 678 3.54 -13.83 -21.35
N SER A 679 4.32 -14.90 -21.19
CA SER A 679 4.22 -15.89 -20.12
C SER A 679 5.44 -15.80 -19.21
N SER A 680 5.23 -16.02 -17.91
CA SER A 680 6.33 -16.06 -16.93
C SER A 680 7.14 -17.35 -16.99
N SER A 681 6.62 -18.41 -17.63
CA SER A 681 7.26 -19.72 -17.72
C SER A 681 7.30 -20.26 -19.14
N VAL A 682 8.40 -20.95 -19.44
CA VAL A 682 8.61 -21.70 -20.68
C VAL A 682 7.89 -23.05 -20.58
N SER A 683 7.04 -23.32 -21.56
CA SER A 683 6.27 -24.56 -21.68
C SER A 683 6.24 -25.02 -23.14
N LYS A 684 5.76 -26.23 -23.44
CA LYS A 684 5.54 -26.69 -24.83
C LYS A 684 4.58 -25.81 -25.65
N LYS A 685 3.85 -24.88 -25.01
CA LYS A 685 2.95 -23.91 -25.67
C LYS A 685 3.60 -22.55 -25.91
N THR A 686 4.87 -22.37 -25.54
CA THR A 686 5.62 -21.14 -25.79
C THR A 686 6.12 -21.18 -27.25
N ASP A 687 5.82 -20.14 -28.01
CA ASP A 687 6.27 -20.00 -29.40
C ASP A 687 7.69 -19.44 -29.47
N TYR A 688 7.98 -18.41 -28.67
CA TYR A 688 9.25 -17.69 -28.70
C TYR A 688 9.78 -17.42 -27.29
N VAL A 689 11.10 -17.39 -27.16
CA VAL A 689 11.79 -16.92 -25.96
C VAL A 689 12.69 -15.76 -26.35
N LEU A 690 12.36 -14.55 -25.91
CA LEU A 690 13.21 -13.39 -26.13
C LEU A 690 14.27 -13.35 -25.04
N ALA A 691 15.53 -13.51 -25.45
CA ALA A 691 16.70 -13.59 -24.60
C ALA A 691 17.56 -12.33 -24.74
N GLY A 692 17.60 -11.52 -23.69
CA GLY A 692 18.55 -10.42 -23.55
C GLY A 692 19.91 -10.87 -23.00
N ALA A 693 20.77 -9.92 -22.65
CA ALA A 693 22.02 -10.17 -21.96
C ALA A 693 21.79 -10.96 -20.66
N GLU A 694 22.64 -11.95 -20.40
CA GLU A 694 22.56 -12.85 -19.24
C GLU A 694 21.21 -13.59 -19.10
N PRO A 695 20.82 -14.40 -20.11
CA PRO A 695 19.54 -15.08 -20.08
C PRO A 695 19.56 -16.22 -19.04
N GLY A 696 18.64 -16.17 -18.07
CA GLY A 696 18.57 -17.14 -16.96
C GLY A 696 17.96 -18.49 -17.34
N SER A 697 17.60 -19.30 -16.33
CA SER A 697 17.13 -20.71 -16.46
C SER A 697 15.99 -20.99 -17.46
N LYS A 698 15.26 -19.95 -17.89
CA LYS A 698 14.26 -20.04 -18.96
C LYS A 698 14.88 -20.29 -20.33
N PHE A 699 16.08 -19.79 -20.58
CA PHE A 699 16.83 -20.03 -21.82
C PHE A 699 17.25 -21.49 -21.94
N ASP A 700 17.78 -22.07 -20.87
CA ASP A 700 18.14 -23.50 -20.83
C ASP A 700 16.90 -24.38 -21.01
N LYS A 701 15.80 -24.01 -20.37
CA LYS A 701 14.50 -24.70 -20.53
C LYS A 701 13.94 -24.56 -21.95
N ALA A 702 14.17 -23.44 -22.63
CA ALA A 702 13.78 -23.23 -24.02
C ALA A 702 14.59 -24.13 -24.96
N LYS A 703 15.92 -24.23 -24.75
CA LYS A 703 16.78 -25.16 -25.49
C LYS A 703 16.36 -26.62 -25.31
N GLN A 704 16.08 -27.05 -24.08
CA GLN A 704 15.62 -28.41 -23.79
C GLN A 704 14.28 -28.76 -24.45
N LEU A 705 13.38 -27.77 -24.58
CA LEU A 705 12.05 -27.95 -25.17
C LEU A 705 12.02 -27.66 -26.68
N GLY A 706 13.15 -27.30 -27.30
CA GLY A 706 13.26 -27.00 -28.73
C GLY A 706 12.49 -25.74 -29.16
N ILE A 707 12.35 -24.76 -28.27
CA ILE A 707 11.57 -23.54 -28.51
C ILE A 707 12.46 -22.48 -29.13
N ARG A 708 11.95 -21.71 -30.11
CA ARG A 708 12.72 -20.69 -30.82
C ARG A 708 13.12 -19.57 -29.87
N ILE A 709 14.42 -19.30 -29.78
CA ILE A 709 15.00 -18.23 -28.98
C ILE A 709 15.34 -17.08 -29.93
N LEU A 710 14.97 -15.86 -29.54
CA LEU A 710 15.25 -14.63 -30.27
C LEU A 710 16.15 -13.74 -29.41
N ASP A 711 17.14 -13.09 -30.00
CA ASP A 711 17.81 -11.95 -29.36
C ASP A 711 17.03 -10.63 -29.58
N GLU A 712 17.44 -9.55 -28.93
CA GLU A 712 16.75 -8.25 -29.05
C GLU A 712 16.78 -7.68 -30.48
N ALA A 713 17.83 -7.96 -31.26
CA ALA A 713 17.95 -7.47 -32.64
C ALA A 713 17.00 -8.24 -33.57
N GLU A 714 16.94 -9.56 -33.44
CA GLU A 714 16.00 -10.43 -34.15
C GLU A 714 14.55 -10.13 -33.77
N PHE A 715 14.30 -9.83 -32.49
CA PHE A 715 12.99 -9.40 -32.02
C PHE A 715 12.59 -8.08 -32.68
N ARG A 716 13.46 -7.08 -32.72
CA ARG A 716 13.17 -5.82 -33.41
C ARG A 716 12.96 -5.97 -34.92
N GLN A 717 13.71 -6.84 -35.59
CA GLN A 717 13.45 -7.17 -36.98
C GLN A 717 12.08 -7.82 -37.15
N MET A 718 11.70 -8.73 -36.24
CA MET A 718 10.37 -9.34 -36.21
C MET A 718 9.25 -8.32 -35.98
N LEU A 719 9.52 -7.22 -35.26
CA LEU A 719 8.57 -6.12 -35.06
C LEU A 719 8.49 -5.16 -36.26
N ALA A 720 9.58 -5.02 -37.03
CA ALA A 720 9.68 -4.06 -38.14
C ALA A 720 9.03 -4.53 -39.46
N GLY A 721 8.79 -5.84 -39.62
CA GLY A 721 8.20 -6.45 -40.82
C GLY A 721 9.25 -6.94 -41.80
#